data_AF-A0A2A5Q625-F1
#
_entry.id   AF-A0A2A5Q625-F1
#
_cell.length_a   1.000
_cell.length_b   1.000
_cell.length_c   1.000
_cell.angle_alpha   90.00
_cell.angle_beta   90.00
_cell.angle_gamma   90.00
#
_symmetry.space_group_name_H-M   'P 1'
#
loop_
_entity.id
_entity.type
_entity.pdbx_description
1 polymer ?
#
loop_
_entity_poly.entity_id
_entity_poly.type
_entity_poly.pdbx_seq_one_letter_code
_entity_poly.pdbx_strand_id
1 'polypeptide(L)'
;MSLSNKTKEQITQWYKGLSVQIDGFVSRAPQRQMIAQVAKNLADDDGRHLVIEAPTGVGKTLSYLIPGIAVGREEGKTLVVSTANVALQDQIYSKDLPLLSKIIPDLKYTGAFGRARYVCPRNLEAICAAEGEQIDLMLLVEDKTEIANSEERAICQQLRHDFQSFAWDGLRDHHKRAFSDSLWRKVSTDKMNCLGRNCQFYQRCPFFIARREIEDADVVVANHALVMAAMESESVLPDPKNLLLVLDEGHHVPDVARDALEVEGEITLVQLTAQLDSFIQHVGQYMGQFRPAKPPKLANPERLQQHAEKLRETFRDFSLLANALLPETSKETEYLFPLGVLPEAMQLSCQALFKQTDALQGLAEAILNDLTEQTAKQDIVRLHRSIIVTSRAMGYFENMSKLWRLAALEQSSGAPVSKWLSRRYEKNQSRFFMHCAGIRVSEQLQHLLWRNVPHIVITSATLRSLNSYSRFMELTGLSEKSDDRFVTLSSPFNHVEQGKIIIPKMEYEPTINTEAEHLAEMAVFFREQFTKNTHRGVLVLFSSQRAMEGFLEHVKDLRLQLLVQGDQPRYRLVETHCERINQGQSSALIGLQSFAEGLDLKGEYLTQVHIHKIAFPPVTNPVIITEGDWLKSLKRYPFEVQSLPSASFNLIQQAGRLIRSHECYGEIIIYDKRLLTKNYGKRLLNALPVFPIEQPEIPKNSK
;
A
#
# COMPACT_ATOMS: atom_id res chain seq x y z
N MET A 1 11.41 5.31 -30.63
CA MET A 1 11.75 4.62 -31.90
C MET A 1 10.44 4.09 -32.49
N SER A 2 10.08 4.34 -33.74
CA SER A 2 8.74 3.95 -34.21
C SER A 2 8.50 2.44 -34.13
N LEU A 3 7.32 2.03 -33.65
CA LEU A 3 6.94 0.64 -33.42
C LEU A 3 7.16 -0.24 -34.67
N SER A 4 8.04 -1.25 -34.56
CA SER A 4 8.44 -2.06 -35.72
C SER A 4 7.27 -2.91 -36.26
N ASN A 5 7.30 -3.22 -37.56
CA ASN A 5 6.26 -4.07 -38.17
C ASN A 5 6.25 -5.48 -37.54
N LYS A 6 7.42 -6.01 -37.19
CA LYS A 6 7.56 -7.29 -36.51
C LYS A 6 6.83 -7.29 -35.17
N THR A 7 6.98 -6.24 -34.37
CA THR A 7 6.32 -6.11 -33.07
C THR A 7 4.82 -5.92 -33.20
N LYS A 8 4.35 -5.18 -34.21
CA LYS A 8 2.91 -5.08 -34.53
C LYS A 8 2.29 -6.43 -34.89
N GLU A 9 2.97 -7.21 -35.72
CA GLU A 9 2.53 -8.55 -36.11
C GLU A 9 2.50 -9.49 -34.91
N GLN A 10 3.53 -9.45 -34.06
CA GLN A 10 3.63 -10.25 -32.85
C GLN A 10 2.51 -9.92 -31.83
N ILE A 11 2.26 -8.63 -31.56
CA ILE A 11 1.14 -8.18 -30.72
C ILE A 11 -0.19 -8.69 -31.29
N THR A 12 -0.38 -8.60 -32.61
CA THR A 12 -1.61 -9.06 -33.27
C THR A 12 -1.77 -10.57 -33.16
N GLN A 13 -0.70 -11.34 -33.32
CA GLN A 13 -0.70 -12.79 -33.20
C GLN A 13 -1.06 -13.23 -31.78
N TRP A 14 -0.44 -12.64 -30.76
CA TRP A 14 -0.73 -12.94 -29.36
C TRP A 14 -2.15 -12.54 -28.98
N TYR A 15 -2.64 -11.38 -29.46
CA TYR A 15 -4.02 -10.96 -29.25
C TYR A 15 -5.03 -11.95 -29.87
N LYS A 16 -4.76 -12.47 -31.08
CA LYS A 16 -5.57 -13.53 -31.69
C LYS A 16 -5.51 -14.82 -30.87
N GLY A 17 -4.35 -15.16 -30.30
CA GLY A 17 -4.17 -16.32 -29.43
C GLY A 17 -5.08 -16.31 -28.19
N LEU A 18 -5.40 -15.14 -27.64
CA LEU A 18 -6.34 -15.03 -26.51
C LEU A 18 -7.71 -15.61 -26.81
N SER A 19 -8.20 -15.44 -28.05
CA SER A 19 -9.52 -15.95 -28.46
C SER A 19 -9.61 -17.47 -28.47
N VAL A 20 -8.47 -18.15 -28.53
CA VAL A 20 -8.37 -19.62 -28.52
C VAL A 20 -8.28 -20.17 -27.10
N GLN A 21 -7.72 -19.40 -26.16
CA GLN A 21 -7.43 -19.84 -24.80
C GLN A 21 -8.47 -19.40 -23.76
N ILE A 22 -9.27 -18.38 -24.07
CA ILE A 22 -10.29 -17.84 -23.17
C ILE A 22 -11.67 -18.20 -23.72
N ASP A 23 -12.38 -19.09 -23.03
CA ASP A 23 -13.78 -19.38 -23.33
C ASP A 23 -14.63 -18.11 -23.19
N GLY A 24 -15.41 -17.80 -24.23
CA GLY A 24 -16.23 -16.58 -24.26
C GLY A 24 -15.45 -15.29 -24.50
N PHE A 25 -14.24 -15.34 -25.07
CA PHE A 25 -13.49 -14.14 -25.42
C PHE A 25 -14.24 -13.26 -26.44
N VAL A 26 -14.50 -12.01 -26.06
CA VAL A 26 -15.06 -10.99 -26.95
C VAL A 26 -14.00 -9.93 -27.21
N SER A 27 -13.66 -9.72 -28.49
CA SER A 27 -12.76 -8.64 -28.88
C SER A 27 -13.47 -7.29 -28.75
N ARG A 28 -12.88 -6.36 -28.00
CA ARG A 28 -13.47 -5.05 -27.72
C ARG A 28 -12.66 -3.94 -28.39
N ALA A 29 -13.33 -3.00 -29.04
CA ALA A 29 -12.70 -1.79 -29.59
C ALA A 29 -11.86 -1.03 -28.54
N PRO A 30 -12.33 -0.75 -27.31
CA PRO A 30 -11.52 -0.08 -26.28
C PRO A 30 -10.28 -0.88 -25.88
N GLN A 31 -10.34 -2.22 -25.91
CA GLN A 31 -9.19 -3.07 -25.61
C GLN A 31 -8.10 -2.92 -26.67
N ARG A 32 -8.46 -2.95 -27.96
CA ARG A 32 -7.51 -2.74 -29.07
C ARG A 32 -6.94 -1.32 -29.06
N GLN A 33 -7.76 -0.33 -28.72
CA GLN A 33 -7.30 1.04 -28.53
C GLN A 33 -6.27 1.12 -27.39
N MET A 34 -6.54 0.51 -26.23
CA MET A 34 -5.60 0.47 -25.11
C MET A 34 -4.27 -0.17 -25.52
N ILE A 35 -4.31 -1.35 -26.16
CA ILE A 35 -3.11 -2.05 -26.65
C ILE A 35 -2.28 -1.14 -27.55
N ALA A 36 -2.91 -0.46 -28.52
CA ALA A 36 -2.22 0.42 -29.44
C ALA A 36 -1.58 1.63 -28.74
N GLN A 37 -2.29 2.26 -27.79
CA GLN A 37 -1.76 3.42 -27.05
C GLN A 37 -0.60 3.02 -26.13
N VAL A 38 -0.72 1.88 -25.43
CA VAL A 38 0.35 1.35 -24.58
C VAL A 38 1.58 1.01 -25.41
N ALA A 39 1.40 0.33 -26.54
CA ALA A 39 2.50 -0.07 -27.41
C ALA A 39 3.26 1.16 -27.92
N LYS A 40 2.55 2.19 -28.41
CA LYS A 40 3.15 3.44 -28.89
C LYS A 40 3.93 4.18 -27.81
N ASN A 41 3.38 4.27 -26.60
CA ASN A 41 4.07 4.96 -25.51
C ASN A 41 5.33 4.20 -25.08
N LEU A 42 5.25 2.88 -24.86
CA LEU A 42 6.39 2.08 -24.40
C LEU A 42 7.51 1.99 -25.45
N ALA A 43 7.18 2.07 -26.74
CA ALA A 43 8.16 2.07 -27.83
C ALA A 43 8.79 3.45 -28.10
N ASP A 44 8.51 4.49 -27.29
CA ASP A 44 8.99 5.85 -27.53
C ASP A 44 8.53 6.39 -28.90
N ASP A 45 7.27 6.13 -29.27
CA ASP A 45 6.64 6.60 -30.52
C ASP A 45 5.72 7.80 -30.26
N ASP A 46 5.16 7.92 -29.05
CA ASP A 46 4.06 8.86 -28.77
C ASP A 46 3.97 9.25 -27.29
N GLY A 47 4.37 10.49 -26.98
CA GLY A 47 4.31 11.08 -25.66
C GLY A 47 5.37 10.57 -24.67
N ARG A 48 5.57 11.32 -23.59
CA ARG A 48 6.46 10.92 -22.49
C ARG A 48 5.84 9.78 -21.67
N HIS A 49 4.70 10.04 -21.02
CA HIS A 49 3.97 9.06 -20.22
C HIS A 49 2.52 8.97 -20.65
N LEU A 50 1.89 7.82 -20.43
CA LEU A 50 0.49 7.56 -20.79
C LEU A 50 -0.36 7.33 -19.54
N VAL A 51 -1.32 8.21 -19.29
CA VAL A 51 -2.38 8.04 -18.30
C VAL A 51 -3.64 7.58 -19.03
N ILE A 52 -4.00 6.30 -18.89
CA ILE A 52 -5.14 5.69 -19.58
C ILE A 52 -6.18 5.17 -18.58
N GLU A 53 -7.35 5.79 -18.55
CA GLU A 53 -8.49 5.29 -17.77
C GLU A 53 -9.21 4.21 -18.59
N ALA A 54 -9.26 3.01 -18.04
CA ALA A 54 -9.79 1.84 -18.70
C ALA A 54 -10.83 1.17 -17.79
N PRO A 55 -12.13 1.40 -18.01
CA PRO A 55 -13.18 0.85 -17.17
C PRO A 55 -13.12 -0.68 -17.01
N THR A 56 -13.76 -1.19 -15.97
CA THR A 56 -13.93 -2.64 -15.79
C THR A 56 -14.51 -3.28 -17.04
N GLY A 57 -14.05 -4.49 -17.36
CA GLY A 57 -14.48 -5.23 -18.56
C GLY A 57 -13.73 -4.93 -19.85
N VAL A 58 -12.95 -3.84 -19.93
CA VAL A 58 -12.10 -3.58 -21.12
C VAL A 58 -11.04 -4.68 -21.30
N GLY A 59 -10.60 -5.31 -20.21
CA GLY A 59 -9.47 -6.25 -20.22
C GLY A 59 -8.15 -5.52 -20.03
N LYS A 60 -8.09 -4.60 -19.05
CA LYS A 60 -6.93 -3.76 -18.70
C LYS A 60 -5.62 -4.53 -18.67
N THR A 61 -5.57 -5.58 -17.87
CA THR A 61 -4.35 -6.35 -17.59
C THR A 61 -3.71 -6.89 -18.85
N LEU A 62 -4.47 -7.61 -19.66
CA LEU A 62 -3.99 -8.13 -20.94
C LEU A 62 -3.64 -7.01 -21.94
N SER A 63 -4.30 -5.86 -21.84
CA SER A 63 -4.09 -4.74 -22.77
C SER A 63 -2.75 -4.02 -22.56
N TYR A 64 -2.17 -4.08 -21.36
CA TYR A 64 -0.81 -3.58 -21.13
C TYR A 64 0.25 -4.70 -21.15
N LEU A 65 -0.09 -5.93 -20.74
CA LEU A 65 0.86 -7.04 -20.74
C LEU A 65 1.31 -7.44 -22.14
N ILE A 66 0.38 -7.62 -23.09
CA ILE A 66 0.71 -8.04 -24.46
C ILE A 66 1.69 -7.07 -25.14
N PRO A 67 1.38 -5.76 -25.26
CA PRO A 67 2.32 -4.84 -25.88
C PRO A 67 3.57 -4.61 -25.02
N GLY A 68 3.47 -4.62 -23.68
CA GLY A 68 4.63 -4.46 -22.80
C GLY A 68 5.65 -5.59 -22.95
N ILE A 69 5.21 -6.85 -23.03
CA ILE A 69 6.08 -8.01 -23.26
C ILE A 69 6.70 -7.94 -24.66
N ALA A 70 5.92 -7.54 -25.68
CA ALA A 70 6.40 -7.48 -27.05
C ALA A 70 7.52 -6.45 -27.22
N VAL A 71 7.30 -5.23 -26.71
CA VAL A 71 8.28 -4.14 -26.74
C VAL A 71 9.47 -4.46 -25.83
N GLY A 72 9.23 -5.01 -24.63
CA GLY A 72 10.30 -5.41 -23.70
C GLY A 72 11.26 -6.43 -24.32
N ARG A 73 10.74 -7.46 -25.02
CA ARG A 73 11.56 -8.45 -25.72
C ARG A 73 12.32 -7.88 -26.92
N GLU A 74 11.73 -6.93 -27.66
CA GLU A 74 12.40 -6.28 -28.78
C GLU A 74 13.57 -5.40 -28.31
N GLU A 75 13.39 -4.68 -27.20
CA GLU A 75 14.38 -3.73 -26.66
C GLU A 75 15.34 -4.36 -25.62
N GLY A 76 15.13 -5.63 -25.24
CA GLY A 76 15.91 -6.27 -24.17
C GLY A 76 15.67 -5.65 -22.79
N LYS A 77 14.47 -5.14 -22.55
CA LYS A 77 14.06 -4.47 -21.30
C LYS A 77 13.07 -5.32 -20.51
N THR A 78 13.12 -5.22 -19.19
CA THR A 78 12.19 -5.90 -18.29
C THR A 78 10.91 -5.10 -18.13
N LEU A 79 9.75 -5.74 -18.29
CA LEU A 79 8.46 -5.14 -18.00
C LEU A 79 8.16 -5.26 -16.49
N VAL A 80 8.14 -4.14 -15.79
CA VAL A 80 7.69 -4.09 -14.39
C VAL A 80 6.23 -3.66 -14.34
N VAL A 81 5.38 -4.53 -13.82
CA VAL A 81 3.96 -4.24 -13.58
C VAL A 81 3.76 -4.04 -12.09
N SER A 82 3.48 -2.79 -11.71
CA SER A 82 3.21 -2.39 -10.34
C SER A 82 1.72 -2.26 -10.10
N THR A 83 1.21 -2.80 -9.00
CA THR A 83 -0.19 -2.63 -8.58
C THR A 83 -0.32 -2.22 -7.11
N ALA A 84 -1.52 -1.89 -6.66
CA ALA A 84 -1.73 -1.28 -5.35
C ALA A 84 -1.47 -2.24 -4.16
N ASN A 85 -1.82 -3.52 -4.28
CA ASN A 85 -1.75 -4.47 -3.16
C ASN A 85 -1.37 -5.89 -3.59
N VAL A 86 -0.96 -6.70 -2.61
CA VAL A 86 -0.50 -8.09 -2.82
C VAL A 86 -1.57 -8.97 -3.47
N ALA A 87 -2.85 -8.81 -3.11
CA ALA A 87 -3.91 -9.62 -3.72
C ALA A 87 -4.06 -9.37 -5.23
N LEU A 88 -3.87 -8.11 -5.67
CA LEU A 88 -3.83 -7.76 -7.10
C LEU A 88 -2.53 -8.26 -7.75
N GLN A 89 -1.40 -8.22 -7.04
CA GLN A 89 -0.15 -8.82 -7.52
C GLN A 89 -0.34 -10.32 -7.80
N ASP A 90 -0.93 -11.04 -6.84
CA ASP A 90 -1.21 -12.47 -6.95
C ASP A 90 -2.20 -12.77 -8.06
N GLN A 91 -3.20 -11.91 -8.29
CA GLN A 91 -4.11 -12.06 -9.43
C GLN A 91 -3.35 -12.02 -10.76
N ILE A 92 -2.47 -11.05 -10.94
CA ILE A 92 -1.66 -10.92 -12.16
C ILE A 92 -0.71 -12.11 -12.29
N TYR A 93 -0.07 -12.52 -11.19
CA TYR A 93 0.94 -13.59 -11.16
C TYR A 93 0.36 -15.01 -11.33
N SER A 94 -0.81 -15.30 -10.73
CA SER A 94 -1.40 -16.65 -10.69
C SER A 94 -2.48 -16.90 -11.73
N LYS A 95 -3.05 -15.85 -12.35
CA LYS A 95 -4.10 -15.98 -13.37
C LYS A 95 -3.69 -15.40 -14.72
N ASP A 96 -3.33 -14.12 -14.76
CA ASP A 96 -3.14 -13.40 -16.03
C ASP A 96 -1.84 -13.82 -16.74
N LEU A 97 -0.71 -13.93 -16.02
CA LEU A 97 0.57 -14.36 -16.58
C LEU A 97 0.59 -15.85 -17.00
N PRO A 98 0.02 -16.81 -16.23
CA PRO A 98 -0.13 -18.19 -16.67
C PRO A 98 -1.03 -18.37 -17.89
N LEU A 99 -2.03 -17.51 -18.05
CA LEU A 99 -2.83 -17.47 -19.27
C LEU A 99 -1.98 -17.05 -20.48
N LEU A 100 -1.13 -16.03 -20.30
CA LEU A 100 -0.22 -15.58 -21.36
C LEU A 100 0.90 -16.60 -21.64
N SER A 101 1.37 -17.36 -20.66
CA SER A 101 2.39 -18.41 -20.88
C SER A 101 1.88 -19.56 -21.75
N LYS A 102 0.56 -19.80 -21.80
CA LYS A 102 -0.04 -20.74 -22.77
C LYS A 102 0.07 -20.24 -24.22
N ILE A 103 0.14 -18.93 -24.43
CA ILE A 103 0.25 -18.28 -25.75
C ILE A 103 1.72 -18.01 -26.09
N ILE A 104 2.54 -17.77 -25.07
CA ILE A 104 3.95 -17.42 -25.13
C ILE A 104 4.72 -18.44 -24.26
N PRO A 105 5.03 -19.65 -24.78
CA PRO A 105 5.57 -20.75 -23.96
C PRO A 105 6.92 -20.46 -23.30
N ASP A 106 7.69 -19.53 -23.86
CA ASP A 106 9.00 -19.09 -23.37
C ASP A 106 8.92 -17.88 -22.42
N LEU A 107 7.72 -17.47 -22.00
CA LEU A 107 7.51 -16.32 -21.11
C LEU A 107 8.11 -16.56 -19.73
N LYS A 108 9.08 -15.72 -19.36
CA LYS A 108 9.67 -15.72 -18.02
C LYS A 108 9.06 -14.62 -17.17
N TYR A 109 8.48 -14.97 -16.05
CA TYR A 109 7.91 -13.97 -15.14
C TYR A 109 8.15 -14.33 -13.68
N THR A 110 8.29 -13.31 -12.84
CA THR A 110 8.48 -13.47 -11.39
C THR A 110 7.72 -12.41 -10.59
N GLY A 111 7.51 -12.66 -9.31
CA GLY A 111 6.88 -11.75 -8.36
C GLY A 111 7.91 -11.08 -7.45
N ALA A 112 7.82 -9.77 -7.30
CA ALA A 112 8.66 -9.00 -6.39
C ALA A 112 7.86 -8.59 -5.14
N PHE A 113 8.32 -9.06 -3.98
CA PHE A 113 7.70 -8.82 -2.68
C PHE A 113 8.70 -8.23 -1.68
N GLY A 114 8.19 -7.51 -0.69
CA GLY A 114 9.00 -6.96 0.39
C GLY A 114 9.66 -8.06 1.22
N ARG A 115 10.88 -7.80 1.72
CA ARG A 115 11.69 -8.79 2.46
C ARG A 115 10.95 -9.42 3.65
N ALA A 116 10.15 -8.65 4.38
CA ALA A 116 9.39 -9.14 5.53
C ALA A 116 8.30 -10.16 5.18
N ARG A 117 7.96 -10.34 3.90
CA ARG A 117 7.02 -11.36 3.41
C ARG A 117 7.66 -12.72 3.18
N TYR A 118 8.98 -12.80 3.20
CA TYR A 118 9.71 -14.05 3.05
C TYR A 118 10.10 -14.62 4.42
N VAL A 119 10.03 -15.93 4.54
CA VAL A 119 10.62 -16.65 5.68
C VAL A 119 12.14 -16.47 5.66
N CYS A 120 12.74 -16.28 6.82
CA CYS A 120 14.19 -16.22 6.97
C CYS A 120 14.69 -17.60 7.40
N PRO A 121 15.42 -18.34 6.55
CA PRO A 121 15.90 -19.68 6.91
C PRO A 121 16.73 -19.69 8.19
N ARG A 122 17.50 -18.63 8.45
CA ARG A 122 18.27 -18.47 9.70
C ARG A 122 17.37 -18.47 10.92
N ASN A 123 16.30 -17.67 10.92
CA ASN A 123 15.41 -17.57 12.06
C ASN A 123 14.55 -18.84 12.19
N LEU A 124 14.14 -19.43 11.07
CA LEU A 124 13.39 -20.68 11.05
C LEU A 124 14.18 -21.82 11.68
N GLU A 125 15.45 -21.99 11.32
CA GLU A 125 16.32 -23.00 11.93
C GLU A 125 16.58 -22.68 13.41
N ALA A 126 16.79 -21.42 13.77
CA ALA A 126 16.97 -21.03 15.18
C ALA A 126 15.75 -21.37 16.06
N ILE A 127 14.53 -21.27 15.53
CA ILE A 127 13.30 -21.62 16.25
C ILE A 127 13.07 -23.15 16.26
N CYS A 128 13.51 -23.86 15.22
CA CYS A 128 13.38 -25.32 15.11
C CYS A 128 14.44 -26.08 15.91
N ALA A 129 15.56 -25.45 16.28
CA ALA A 129 16.63 -26.06 17.06
C ALA A 129 16.12 -26.50 18.46
N ALA A 130 16.58 -27.67 18.92
CA ALA A 130 16.19 -28.23 20.21
C ALA A 130 16.76 -27.41 21.38
N GLU A 131 16.10 -27.45 22.54
CA GLU A 131 16.64 -26.89 23.80
C GLU A 131 18.00 -27.53 24.12
N GLY A 132 19.08 -26.77 23.91
CA GLY A 132 20.46 -27.19 24.21
C GLY A 132 21.40 -27.24 23.01
N GLU A 133 20.91 -27.22 21.76
CA GLU A 133 21.77 -27.17 20.56
C GLU A 133 21.89 -25.71 20.05
N GLN A 134 23.11 -25.16 20.21
CA GLN A 134 23.59 -23.83 19.77
C GLN A 134 22.94 -22.58 20.40
N ILE A 135 23.41 -22.26 21.60
CA ILE A 135 23.28 -20.97 22.30
C ILE A 135 23.68 -19.76 21.42
N ASP A 136 24.57 -19.97 20.43
CA ASP A 136 25.09 -18.90 19.55
C ASP A 136 24.07 -18.30 18.56
N LEU A 137 23.11 -19.10 18.08
CA LEU A 137 22.07 -18.59 17.16
C LEU A 137 20.97 -17.80 17.90
N MET A 138 20.73 -18.12 19.18
CA MET A 138 19.84 -17.36 20.06
C MET A 138 20.39 -15.95 20.38
N LEU A 139 21.72 -15.80 20.45
CA LEU A 139 22.40 -14.51 20.71
C LEU A 139 22.30 -13.50 19.55
N LEU A 140 21.90 -13.93 18.35
CA LEU A 140 21.67 -13.05 17.19
C LEU A 140 20.23 -12.52 17.12
N VAL A 141 19.40 -12.87 18.11
CA VAL A 141 17.94 -12.67 18.12
C VAL A 141 17.50 -11.92 19.39
N GLU A 142 18.36 -11.06 19.95
CA GLU A 142 18.22 -10.44 21.29
C GLU A 142 16.88 -9.71 21.58
N ASP A 143 16.06 -9.39 20.57
CA ASP A 143 14.74 -8.74 20.76
C ASP A 143 13.52 -9.65 20.51
N LYS A 144 13.69 -10.94 20.13
CA LYS A 144 12.56 -11.86 19.87
C LYS A 144 12.45 -12.98 20.90
N THR A 145 12.88 -12.73 22.13
CA THR A 145 12.76 -13.65 23.28
C THR A 145 11.33 -13.68 23.85
N GLU A 146 10.32 -13.81 22.98
CA GLU A 146 9.17 -14.64 23.33
C GLU A 146 9.50 -16.03 22.79
N ILE A 147 10.09 -16.87 23.65
CA ILE A 147 10.39 -18.28 23.37
C ILE A 147 9.18 -18.87 22.66
N ALA A 148 9.35 -19.33 21.42
CA ALA A 148 8.25 -19.89 20.66
C ALA A 148 7.60 -21.01 21.47
N ASN A 149 6.28 -20.93 21.68
CA ASN A 149 5.54 -21.95 22.42
C ASN A 149 5.70 -23.31 21.73
N SER A 150 5.47 -24.42 22.43
CA SER A 150 5.56 -25.78 21.85
C SER A 150 4.76 -25.93 20.55
N GLU A 151 3.58 -25.30 20.47
CA GLU A 151 2.75 -25.22 19.27
C GLU A 151 3.44 -24.43 18.14
N GLU A 152 4.02 -23.27 18.42
CA GLU A 152 4.74 -22.45 17.44
C GLU A 152 5.96 -23.19 16.87
N ARG A 153 6.68 -23.95 17.72
CA ARG A 153 7.80 -24.80 17.28
C ARG A 153 7.34 -25.90 16.34
N ALA A 154 6.23 -26.58 16.64
CA ALA A 154 5.66 -27.61 15.76
C ALA A 154 5.27 -27.03 14.39
N ILE A 155 4.69 -25.82 14.36
CA ILE A 155 4.39 -25.10 13.12
C ILE A 155 5.67 -24.79 12.35
N CYS A 156 6.71 -24.29 13.02
CA CYS A 156 7.99 -23.97 12.37
C CYS A 156 8.68 -25.22 11.79
N GLN A 157 8.59 -26.37 12.47
CA GLN A 157 9.12 -27.63 11.95
C GLN A 157 8.39 -28.06 10.67
N GLN A 158 7.07 -27.90 10.63
CA GLN A 158 6.28 -28.14 9.42
C GLN A 158 6.68 -27.18 8.30
N LEU A 159 6.82 -25.88 8.59
CA LEU A 159 7.26 -24.88 7.60
C LEU A 159 8.64 -25.19 7.04
N ARG A 160 9.56 -25.65 7.89
CA ARG A 160 10.89 -26.09 7.45
C ARG A 160 10.78 -27.27 6.49
N HIS A 161 9.93 -28.24 6.79
CA HIS A 161 9.69 -29.39 5.90
C HIS A 161 9.08 -28.97 4.55
N ASP A 162 8.05 -28.13 4.58
CA ASP A 162 7.37 -27.64 3.37
C ASP A 162 8.32 -26.81 2.49
N PHE A 163 9.19 -26.02 3.11
CA PHE A 163 10.22 -25.27 2.39
C PHE A 163 11.32 -26.17 1.81
N GLN A 164 11.83 -27.14 2.58
CA GLN A 164 12.87 -28.07 2.10
C GLN A 164 12.38 -29.04 1.02
N SER A 165 11.08 -29.36 1.02
CA SER A 165 10.44 -30.22 0.01
C SER A 165 9.98 -29.47 -1.25
N PHE A 166 10.19 -28.15 -1.33
CA PHE A 166 9.66 -27.27 -2.38
C PHE A 166 8.13 -27.29 -2.52
N ALA A 167 7.41 -27.76 -1.50
CA ALA A 167 5.95 -27.63 -1.41
C ALA A 167 5.52 -26.18 -1.15
N TRP A 168 6.44 -25.36 -0.65
CA TRP A 168 6.27 -23.93 -0.38
C TRP A 168 7.52 -23.14 -0.78
N ASP A 169 7.33 -21.98 -1.40
CA ASP A 169 8.38 -21.08 -1.89
C ASP A 169 8.96 -20.15 -0.82
N GLY A 170 8.41 -20.18 0.39
CA GLY A 170 8.84 -19.34 1.51
C GLY A 170 8.14 -17.99 1.61
N LEU A 171 7.16 -17.69 0.76
CA LEU A 171 6.35 -16.46 0.84
C LEU A 171 5.13 -16.65 1.76
N ARG A 172 4.91 -15.73 2.70
CA ARG A 172 3.83 -15.80 3.71
C ARG A 172 2.47 -16.17 3.12
N ASP A 173 2.12 -15.49 2.02
CA ASP A 173 0.77 -15.50 1.43
C ASP A 173 0.51 -16.74 0.56
N HIS A 174 1.56 -17.47 0.16
CA HIS A 174 1.46 -18.68 -0.68
C HIS A 174 1.28 -19.99 0.12
N HIS A 175 1.30 -19.92 1.45
CA HIS A 175 1.09 -21.08 2.29
C HIS A 175 -0.41 -21.30 2.60
N LYS A 176 -0.87 -22.56 2.62
CA LYS A 176 -2.30 -22.90 2.85
C LYS A 176 -2.81 -22.50 4.24
N ARG A 177 -1.90 -22.45 5.22
CA ARG A 177 -2.18 -22.12 6.63
C ARG A 177 -2.07 -20.62 6.87
N ALA A 178 -3.02 -20.04 7.60
CA ALA A 178 -2.89 -18.68 8.10
C ALA A 178 -1.92 -18.62 9.29
N PHE A 179 -1.03 -17.62 9.29
CA PHE A 179 -0.07 -17.39 10.36
C PHE A 179 -0.42 -16.14 11.17
N SER A 180 -0.26 -16.23 12.49
CA SER A 180 -0.35 -15.05 13.34
C SER A 180 0.80 -14.08 13.03
N ASP A 181 0.54 -12.78 13.19
CA ASP A 181 1.58 -11.76 12.97
C ASP A 181 2.75 -11.91 13.95
N SER A 182 2.49 -12.36 15.19
CA SER A 182 3.55 -12.62 16.17
C SER A 182 4.51 -13.71 15.67
N LEU A 183 3.99 -14.86 15.25
CA LEU A 183 4.80 -15.95 14.72
C LEU A 183 5.57 -15.50 13.47
N TRP A 184 4.90 -14.80 12.55
CA TRP A 184 5.54 -14.35 11.31
C TRP A 184 6.67 -13.35 11.57
N ARG A 185 6.49 -12.41 12.51
CA ARG A 185 7.57 -11.51 12.95
C ARG A 185 8.75 -12.29 13.50
N LYS A 186 8.55 -13.44 14.14
CA LYS A 186 9.65 -14.30 14.63
C LYS A 186 10.42 -14.95 13.46
N VAL A 187 9.73 -15.62 12.53
CA VAL A 187 10.36 -16.40 11.43
C VAL A 187 10.86 -15.56 10.25
N SER A 188 10.40 -14.32 10.08
CA SER A 188 10.86 -13.39 9.05
C SER A 188 11.95 -12.42 9.55
N THR A 189 12.56 -11.67 8.64
CA THR A 189 13.52 -10.60 8.94
C THR A 189 13.27 -9.39 8.04
N ASP A 190 13.58 -8.20 8.54
CA ASP A 190 13.60 -6.97 7.76
C ASP A 190 15.00 -6.71 7.13
N LYS A 191 15.19 -5.53 6.54
CA LYS A 191 16.49 -5.13 5.99
C LYS A 191 17.55 -5.00 7.09
N MET A 192 17.18 -4.41 8.22
CA MET A 192 18.08 -4.05 9.32
C MET A 192 18.62 -5.26 10.10
N ASN A 193 17.89 -6.38 10.09
CA ASN A 193 18.27 -7.61 10.80
C ASN A 193 18.88 -8.68 9.87
N CYS A 194 19.08 -8.38 8.59
CA CYS A 194 19.58 -9.31 7.59
C CYS A 194 21.10 -9.19 7.44
N LEU A 195 21.82 -10.32 7.45
CA LEU A 195 23.27 -10.37 7.23
C LEU A 195 23.68 -10.28 5.75
N GLY A 196 22.71 -10.22 4.83
CA GLY A 196 22.99 -10.16 3.39
C GLY A 196 23.90 -11.30 2.92
N ARG A 197 24.98 -10.96 2.21
CA ARG A 197 25.97 -11.92 1.68
C ARG A 197 26.73 -12.67 2.79
N ASN A 198 26.80 -12.13 4.00
CA ASN A 198 27.47 -12.76 5.15
C ASN A 198 26.60 -13.85 5.80
N CYS A 199 25.34 -13.98 5.39
CA CYS A 199 24.45 -15.03 5.89
C CYS A 199 24.84 -16.42 5.34
N GLN A 200 24.98 -17.41 6.23
CA GLN A 200 25.23 -18.81 5.82
C GLN A 200 24.13 -19.40 4.91
N PHE A 201 22.90 -18.88 5.01
CA PHE A 201 21.77 -19.31 4.19
C PHE A 201 21.58 -18.47 2.92
N TYR A 202 22.50 -17.56 2.58
CA TYR A 202 22.35 -16.60 1.47
C TYR A 202 21.97 -17.27 0.14
N GLN A 203 22.62 -18.39 -0.20
CA GLN A 203 22.36 -19.11 -1.46
C GLN A 203 21.00 -19.81 -1.50
N ARG A 204 20.43 -20.19 -0.35
CA ARG A 204 19.13 -20.87 -0.22
C ARG A 204 18.03 -19.93 0.29
N CYS A 205 18.29 -18.63 0.34
CA CYS A 205 17.36 -17.66 0.88
C CYS A 205 16.28 -17.34 -0.17
N PRO A 206 14.98 -17.59 0.11
CA PRO A 206 13.89 -17.31 -0.82
C PRO A 206 13.91 -15.91 -1.41
N PHE A 207 14.14 -14.91 -0.55
CA PHE A 207 14.23 -13.51 -0.95
C PHE A 207 15.34 -13.25 -1.99
N PHE A 208 16.52 -13.86 -1.83
CA PHE A 208 17.62 -13.66 -2.76
C PHE A 208 17.50 -14.52 -4.02
N ILE A 209 16.83 -15.68 -3.93
CA ILE A 209 16.48 -16.49 -5.11
C ILE A 209 15.50 -15.71 -5.98
N ALA A 210 14.38 -15.26 -5.42
CA ALA A 210 13.39 -14.44 -6.12
C ALA A 210 14.03 -13.17 -6.72
N ARG A 211 14.98 -12.54 -6.02
CA ARG A 211 15.72 -11.39 -6.55
C ARG A 211 16.62 -11.73 -7.75
N ARG A 212 17.25 -12.91 -7.78
CA ARG A 212 18.04 -13.32 -8.95
C ARG A 212 17.13 -13.63 -10.14
N GLU A 213 15.96 -14.19 -9.89
CA GLU A 213 14.96 -14.44 -10.95
C GLU A 213 14.47 -13.16 -11.62
N ILE A 214 14.49 -12.01 -10.91
CA ILE A 214 14.13 -10.70 -11.48
C ILE A 214 15.06 -10.28 -12.62
N GLU A 215 16.35 -10.65 -12.56
CA GLU A 215 17.34 -10.24 -13.58
C GLU A 215 17.11 -10.93 -14.93
N ASP A 216 16.59 -12.17 -14.92
CA ASP A 216 16.34 -12.98 -16.12
C ASP A 216 14.87 -12.99 -16.57
N ALA A 217 13.99 -12.23 -15.92
CA ALA A 217 12.56 -12.21 -16.19
C ALA A 217 12.18 -11.23 -17.31
N ASP A 218 11.24 -11.65 -18.17
CA ASP A 218 10.56 -10.75 -19.11
C ASP A 218 9.62 -9.80 -18.36
N VAL A 219 8.92 -10.32 -17.33
CA VAL A 219 7.92 -9.60 -16.54
C VAL A 219 8.15 -9.75 -15.04
N VAL A 220 8.13 -8.63 -14.32
CA VAL A 220 8.22 -8.58 -12.86
C VAL A 220 6.97 -7.93 -12.30
N VAL A 221 6.22 -8.66 -11.46
CA VAL A 221 5.02 -8.12 -10.80
C VAL A 221 5.41 -7.57 -9.43
N ALA A 222 5.26 -6.25 -9.26
CA ALA A 222 5.61 -5.53 -8.03
C ALA A 222 4.39 -4.77 -7.48
N ASN A 223 4.55 -4.17 -6.29
CA ASN A 223 3.57 -3.22 -5.76
C ASN A 223 4.14 -1.81 -5.77
N HIS A 224 3.28 -0.81 -5.70
CA HIS A 224 3.71 0.59 -5.78
C HIS A 224 4.75 0.93 -4.71
N ALA A 225 4.54 0.51 -3.47
CA ALA A 225 5.46 0.79 -2.37
C ALA A 225 6.87 0.19 -2.63
N LEU A 226 6.93 -1.03 -3.17
CA LEU A 226 8.18 -1.68 -3.52
C LEU A 226 8.87 -0.99 -4.70
N VAL A 227 8.11 -0.55 -5.72
CA VAL A 227 8.66 0.22 -6.83
C VAL A 227 9.25 1.53 -6.32
N MET A 228 8.53 2.30 -5.49
CA MET A 228 9.06 3.55 -4.92
C MET A 228 10.34 3.30 -4.11
N ALA A 229 10.34 2.30 -3.22
CA ALA A 229 11.52 1.94 -2.43
C ALA A 229 12.70 1.44 -3.30
N ALA A 230 12.42 0.76 -4.41
CA ALA A 230 13.43 0.31 -5.36
C ALA A 230 14.04 1.48 -6.14
N MET A 231 13.25 2.51 -6.46
CA MET A 231 13.75 3.74 -7.10
C MET A 231 14.58 4.61 -6.14
N GLU A 232 14.30 4.57 -4.83
CA GLU A 232 15.11 5.27 -3.82
C GLU A 232 16.46 4.59 -3.55
N SER A 233 16.50 3.26 -3.57
CA SER A 233 17.66 2.47 -3.10
C SER A 233 18.40 1.68 -4.18
N GLU A 234 17.98 1.77 -5.44
CA GLU A 234 18.52 1.06 -6.62
C GLU A 234 18.77 -0.45 -6.39
N SER A 235 17.97 -1.10 -5.54
CA SER A 235 18.39 -2.38 -4.95
C SER A 235 17.48 -3.57 -5.21
N VAL A 236 16.35 -3.45 -5.91
CA VAL A 236 15.44 -4.60 -6.09
C VAL A 236 15.02 -4.81 -7.54
N LEU A 237 14.78 -3.72 -8.27
CA LEU A 237 14.38 -3.76 -9.67
C LEU A 237 15.59 -3.51 -10.58
N PRO A 238 15.50 -3.86 -11.88
CA PRO A 238 16.49 -3.49 -12.88
C PRO A 238 16.73 -1.96 -12.92
N ASP A 239 17.85 -1.55 -13.52
CA ASP A 239 18.16 -0.14 -13.76
C ASP A 239 16.94 0.55 -14.43
N PRO A 240 16.48 1.71 -13.94
CA PRO A 240 15.35 2.45 -14.50
C PRO A 240 15.40 2.66 -16.02
N LYS A 241 16.61 2.73 -16.61
CA LYS A 241 16.77 2.88 -18.07
C LYS A 241 16.41 1.62 -18.87
N ASN A 242 16.53 0.46 -18.25
CA ASN A 242 16.27 -0.86 -18.85
C ASN A 242 14.89 -1.41 -18.46
N LEU A 243 14.01 -0.53 -17.98
CA LEU A 243 12.73 -0.89 -17.39
C LEU A 243 11.58 -0.26 -18.17
N LEU A 244 10.57 -1.07 -18.49
CA LEU A 244 9.26 -0.59 -18.94
C LEU A 244 8.32 -0.65 -17.75
N LEU A 245 7.71 0.47 -17.34
CA LEU A 245 6.89 0.52 -16.13
C LEU A 245 5.41 0.66 -16.45
N VAL A 246 4.61 -0.24 -15.91
CA VAL A 246 3.15 -0.12 -15.84
C VAL A 246 2.75 0.07 -14.39
N LEU A 247 2.03 1.15 -14.09
CA LEU A 247 1.40 1.43 -12.80
C LEU A 247 -0.10 1.14 -12.93
N ASP A 248 -0.50 -0.10 -12.65
CA ASP A 248 -1.91 -0.53 -12.59
C ASP A 248 -2.55 -0.16 -11.26
N GLU A 249 -3.85 0.12 -11.27
CA GLU A 249 -4.55 0.81 -10.18
C GLU A 249 -3.82 2.09 -9.75
N GLY A 250 -3.26 2.80 -10.73
CA GLY A 250 -2.36 3.96 -10.52
C GLY A 250 -2.99 5.17 -9.82
N HIS A 251 -4.28 5.12 -9.51
CA HIS A 251 -4.93 6.10 -8.63
C HIS A 251 -4.36 6.10 -7.21
N HIS A 252 -3.76 4.99 -6.76
CA HIS A 252 -3.08 4.85 -5.47
C HIS A 252 -1.68 5.47 -5.44
N VAL A 253 -1.08 5.77 -6.60
CA VAL A 253 0.31 6.24 -6.69
C VAL A 253 0.58 7.49 -5.84
N PRO A 254 -0.27 8.54 -5.83
CA PRO A 254 -0.04 9.70 -4.98
C PRO A 254 -0.07 9.39 -3.50
N ASP A 255 -0.99 8.53 -3.07
CA ASP A 255 -1.14 8.17 -1.66
C ASP A 255 0.03 7.28 -1.21
N VAL A 256 0.45 6.31 -2.03
CA VAL A 256 1.63 5.49 -1.74
C VAL A 256 2.91 6.32 -1.71
N ALA A 257 3.06 7.30 -2.60
CA ALA A 257 4.18 8.24 -2.55
C ALA A 257 4.12 9.15 -1.32
N ARG A 258 2.92 9.49 -0.84
CA ARG A 258 2.73 10.25 0.40
C ARG A 258 3.12 9.41 1.62
N ASP A 259 2.67 8.16 1.69
CA ASP A 259 3.01 7.23 2.77
C ASP A 259 4.52 7.00 2.85
N ALA A 260 5.20 6.95 1.69
CA ALA A 260 6.66 6.88 1.64
C ALA A 260 7.35 8.13 2.21
N LEU A 261 6.66 9.28 2.25
CA LEU A 261 7.15 10.54 2.80
C LEU A 261 6.65 10.83 4.21
N GLU A 262 5.65 10.10 4.69
CA GLU A 262 5.22 10.16 6.06
C GLU A 262 6.29 9.53 6.95
N VAL A 263 6.69 10.28 7.98
CA VAL A 263 7.65 9.81 8.97
C VAL A 263 7.10 10.07 10.35
N GLU A 264 7.01 8.99 11.12
CA GLU A 264 6.77 8.99 12.54
C GLU A 264 8.12 8.71 13.25
N GLY A 265 8.43 9.49 14.28
CA GLY A 265 9.54 9.18 15.17
C GLY A 265 9.19 9.43 16.63
N GLU A 266 9.63 8.50 17.47
CA GLU A 266 9.46 8.63 18.92
C GLU A 266 10.43 9.71 19.44
N ILE A 267 9.85 10.71 20.10
CA ILE A 267 10.56 11.86 20.68
C ILE A 267 10.64 11.80 22.22
N THR A 268 10.46 10.61 22.81
CA THR A 268 10.61 10.37 24.25
C THR A 268 12.09 10.48 24.65
N LEU A 269 12.43 11.42 25.54
CA LEU A 269 13.83 11.70 25.93
C LEU A 269 14.55 10.47 26.50
N VAL A 270 13.87 9.66 27.31
CA VAL A 270 14.44 8.45 27.91
C VAL A 270 14.83 7.44 26.83
N GLN A 271 13.96 7.24 25.83
CA GLN A 271 14.20 6.28 24.74
C GLN A 271 15.36 6.73 23.86
N LEU A 272 15.40 8.02 23.48
CA LEU A 272 16.52 8.57 22.72
C LEU A 272 17.85 8.41 23.48
N THR A 273 17.86 8.72 24.78
CA THR A 273 19.06 8.59 25.61
C THR A 273 19.55 7.15 25.64
N ALA A 274 18.65 6.19 25.84
CA ALA A 274 19.00 4.76 25.84
C ALA A 274 19.56 4.30 24.48
N GLN A 275 18.96 4.72 23.36
CA GLN A 275 19.47 4.39 22.02
C GLN A 275 20.85 5.00 21.76
N LEU A 276 21.07 6.25 22.18
CA LEU A 276 22.36 6.91 22.05
C LEU A 276 23.44 6.24 22.90
N ASP A 277 23.15 5.92 24.16
CA ASP A 277 24.10 5.26 25.07
C ASP A 277 24.50 3.88 24.53
N SER A 278 23.52 3.11 24.06
CA SER A 278 23.75 1.81 23.42
C SER A 278 24.64 1.94 22.18
N PHE A 279 24.39 2.95 21.35
CA PHE A 279 25.20 3.21 20.15
C PHE A 279 26.63 3.63 20.50
N ILE A 280 26.83 4.50 21.50
CA ILE A 280 28.17 4.92 21.95
C ILE A 280 28.96 3.71 22.46
N GLN A 281 28.33 2.87 23.29
CA GLN A 281 28.94 1.65 23.78
C GLN A 281 29.33 0.72 22.64
N HIS A 282 28.45 0.56 21.65
CA HIS A 282 28.67 -0.26 20.46
C HIS A 282 29.85 0.27 19.60
N VAL A 283 29.94 1.59 19.39
CA VAL A 283 31.08 2.20 18.68
C VAL A 283 32.39 1.93 19.43
N GLY A 284 32.38 2.02 20.76
CA GLY A 284 33.55 1.67 21.59
C GLY A 284 33.97 0.21 21.43
N GLN A 285 33.00 -0.72 21.45
CA GLN A 285 33.26 -2.15 21.20
C GLN A 285 33.81 -2.40 19.80
N TYR A 286 33.21 -1.77 18.78
CA TYR A 286 33.66 -1.85 17.41
C TYR A 286 35.12 -1.40 17.25
N MET A 287 35.45 -0.22 17.78
CA MET A 287 36.80 0.34 17.74
C MET A 287 37.82 -0.55 18.46
N GLY A 288 37.43 -1.19 19.56
CA GLY A 288 38.29 -2.09 20.33
C GLY A 288 38.53 -3.44 19.65
N GLN A 289 37.51 -4.02 19.02
CA GLN A 289 37.54 -5.38 18.48
C GLN A 289 38.01 -5.44 17.01
N PHE A 290 37.55 -4.50 16.17
CA PHE A 290 37.68 -4.58 14.71
C PHE A 290 38.73 -3.63 14.13
N ARG A 291 39.13 -2.58 14.88
CA ARG A 291 40.17 -1.58 14.56
C ARG A 291 40.24 -1.21 13.06
N PRO A 292 39.34 -0.33 12.57
CA PRO A 292 39.32 0.06 11.17
C PRO A 292 40.61 0.77 10.74
N ALA A 293 41.03 0.56 9.48
CA ALA A 293 42.24 1.17 8.94
C ALA A 293 42.13 2.71 8.83
N LYS A 294 40.91 3.21 8.60
CA LYS A 294 40.59 4.65 8.57
C LYS A 294 39.35 4.89 9.45
N PRO A 295 39.52 5.08 10.77
CA PRO A 295 38.38 5.32 11.64
C PRO A 295 37.66 6.63 11.26
N PRO A 296 36.31 6.61 11.21
CA PRO A 296 35.54 7.84 11.03
C PRO A 296 35.91 8.88 12.11
N LYS A 297 35.99 10.16 11.75
CA LYS A 297 36.38 11.23 12.70
C LYS A 297 35.48 11.29 13.94
N LEU A 298 34.20 10.96 13.78
CA LEU A 298 33.20 10.95 14.86
C LEU A 298 33.27 9.66 15.71
N ALA A 299 33.97 8.62 15.27
CA ALA A 299 34.18 7.40 16.08
C ALA A 299 35.17 7.62 17.24
N ASN A 300 35.87 8.76 17.27
CA ASN A 300 36.70 9.13 18.40
C ASN A 300 35.82 9.33 19.66
N PRO A 301 36.14 8.67 20.80
CA PRO A 301 35.29 8.68 21.99
C PRO A 301 34.93 10.08 22.51
N GLU A 302 35.89 11.00 22.57
CA GLU A 302 35.66 12.36 23.07
C GLU A 302 34.73 13.15 22.14
N ARG A 303 34.96 13.04 20.82
CA ARG A 303 34.11 13.70 19.83
C ARG A 303 32.69 13.14 19.80
N LEU A 304 32.56 11.81 19.89
CA LEU A 304 31.27 11.16 19.92
C LEU A 304 30.48 11.57 21.17
N GLN A 305 31.14 11.60 22.32
CA GLN A 305 30.54 12.01 23.58
C GLN A 305 30.07 13.46 23.54
N GLN A 306 30.91 14.39 23.06
CA GLN A 306 30.54 15.80 22.88
C GLN A 306 29.36 15.97 21.91
N HIS A 307 29.34 15.20 20.81
CA HIS A 307 28.24 15.23 19.85
C HIS A 307 26.93 14.71 20.46
N ALA A 308 27.01 13.61 21.22
CA ALA A 308 25.86 13.03 21.90
C ALA A 308 25.30 13.95 23.00
N GLU A 309 26.16 14.63 23.77
CA GLU A 309 25.74 15.63 24.76
C GLU A 309 24.99 16.78 24.10
N LYS A 310 25.53 17.35 23.02
CA LYS A 310 24.88 18.41 22.26
C LYS A 310 23.52 17.97 21.68
N LEU A 311 23.44 16.73 21.21
CA LEU A 311 22.18 16.13 20.73
C LEU A 311 21.17 15.99 21.86
N ARG A 312 21.58 15.50 23.03
CA ARG A 312 20.70 15.40 24.22
C ARG A 312 20.19 16.77 24.68
N GLU A 313 21.03 17.81 24.66
CA GLU A 313 20.64 19.18 24.99
C GLU A 313 19.60 19.71 24.00
N THR A 314 19.91 19.67 22.70
CA THR A 314 19.01 20.15 21.64
C THR A 314 17.65 19.43 21.69
N PHE A 315 17.67 18.12 21.94
CA PHE A 315 16.47 17.32 22.04
C PHE A 315 15.69 17.60 23.33
N ARG A 316 16.36 17.87 24.45
CA ARG A 316 15.73 18.28 25.70
C ARG A 316 14.98 19.60 25.52
N ASP A 317 15.58 20.57 24.84
CA ASP A 317 14.95 21.86 24.55
C ASP A 317 13.70 21.68 23.67
N PHE A 318 13.81 20.86 22.61
CA PHE A 318 12.66 20.52 21.77
C PHE A 318 11.57 19.80 22.56
N SER A 319 11.94 18.80 23.37
CA SER A 319 11.01 18.00 24.18
C SER A 319 10.30 18.87 25.23
N LEU A 320 10.97 19.84 25.83
CA LEU A 320 10.36 20.80 26.75
C LEU A 320 9.26 21.61 26.07
N LEU A 321 9.54 22.15 24.89
CA LEU A 321 8.57 22.90 24.08
C LEU A 321 7.40 22.01 23.62
N ALA A 322 7.69 20.80 23.17
CA ALA A 322 6.67 19.84 22.74
C ALA A 322 5.76 19.42 23.91
N ASN A 323 6.31 19.17 25.10
CA ASN A 323 5.55 18.86 26.31
C ASN A 323 4.66 20.03 26.76
N ALA A 324 5.09 21.28 26.55
CA ALA A 324 4.26 22.45 26.84
C ALA A 324 3.03 22.55 25.92
N LEU A 325 3.16 22.09 24.67
CA LEU A 325 2.06 22.06 23.70
C LEU A 325 1.12 20.87 23.92
N LEU A 326 1.65 19.70 24.30
CA LEU A 326 0.87 18.49 24.59
C LEU A 326 1.27 17.87 25.95
N PRO A 327 0.83 18.46 27.07
CA PRO A 327 1.15 17.97 28.41
C PRO A 327 0.45 16.65 28.71
N GLU A 328 0.99 15.86 29.64
CA GLU A 328 0.43 14.55 30.04
C GLU A 328 -0.99 14.63 30.61
N THR A 329 -1.36 15.79 31.16
CA THR A 329 -2.71 16.06 31.69
C THR A 329 -3.71 16.47 30.61
N SER A 330 -3.28 16.61 29.35
CA SER A 330 -4.18 16.97 28.26
C SER A 330 -5.23 15.89 28.03
N LYS A 331 -6.47 16.32 27.77
CA LYS A 331 -7.53 15.42 27.29
C LYS A 331 -7.33 15.04 25.83
N GLU A 332 -6.64 15.87 25.07
CA GLU A 332 -6.30 15.62 23.67
C GLU A 332 -5.04 14.76 23.60
N THR A 333 -5.05 13.77 22.71
CA THR A 333 -3.90 12.87 22.47
C THR A 333 -3.00 13.35 21.34
N GLU A 334 -3.41 14.39 20.61
CA GLU A 334 -2.72 14.92 19.44
C GLU A 334 -2.73 16.44 19.43
N TYR A 335 -1.68 17.05 18.90
CA TYR A 335 -1.58 18.49 18.67
C TYR A 335 -1.10 18.76 17.25
N LEU A 336 -1.96 19.35 16.42
CA LEU A 336 -1.67 19.70 15.03
C LEU A 336 -1.12 21.12 14.93
N PHE A 337 0.04 21.29 14.30
CA PHE A 337 0.58 22.61 14.00
C PHE A 337 -0.18 23.24 12.82
N PRO A 338 -0.83 24.42 12.99
CA PRO A 338 -1.55 25.08 11.92
C PRO A 338 -0.66 25.34 10.70
N LEU A 339 -1.12 24.94 9.51
CA LEU A 339 -0.35 25.01 8.25
C LEU A 339 1.03 24.33 8.30
N GLY A 340 1.31 23.47 9.29
CA GLY A 340 2.62 22.86 9.46
C GLY A 340 3.72 23.83 9.91
N VAL A 341 3.35 25.00 10.44
CA VAL A 341 4.31 26.01 10.89
C VAL A 341 4.71 25.73 12.33
N LEU A 342 6.00 25.47 12.55
CA LEU A 342 6.57 25.30 13.88
C LEU A 342 6.93 26.66 14.48
N PRO A 343 6.88 26.82 15.82
CA PRO A 343 7.50 27.97 16.48
C PRO A 343 8.98 28.07 16.14
N GLU A 344 9.51 29.29 16.00
CA GLU A 344 10.90 29.55 15.57
C GLU A 344 11.93 28.76 16.39
N ALA A 345 11.77 28.73 17.71
CA ALA A 345 12.65 27.96 18.60
C ALA A 345 12.64 26.45 18.28
N MET A 346 11.45 25.87 18.01
CA MET A 346 11.34 24.46 17.61
C MET A 346 11.92 24.21 16.23
N GLN A 347 11.74 25.14 15.28
CA GLN A 347 12.29 25.02 13.93
C GLN A 347 13.83 25.01 13.95
N LEU A 348 14.45 25.88 14.77
CA LEU A 348 15.90 25.89 14.99
C LEU A 348 16.38 24.58 15.62
N SER A 349 15.65 24.06 16.61
CA SER A 349 15.95 22.73 17.18
C SER A 349 15.86 21.64 16.12
N CYS A 350 14.82 21.60 15.27
CA CYS A 350 14.70 20.60 14.21
C CYS A 350 15.87 20.65 13.22
N GLN A 351 16.33 21.85 12.82
CA GLN A 351 17.48 22.00 11.94
C GLN A 351 18.78 21.48 12.57
N ALA A 352 18.98 21.72 13.87
CA ALA A 352 20.13 21.21 14.61
C ALA A 352 20.07 19.69 14.80
N LEU A 353 18.89 19.16 15.16
CA LEU A 353 18.63 17.73 15.32
C LEU A 353 18.84 16.97 14.01
N PHE A 354 18.42 17.54 12.88
CA PHE A 354 18.70 16.96 11.56
C PHE A 354 20.20 16.79 11.34
N LYS A 355 21.00 17.87 11.47
CA LYS A 355 22.47 17.80 11.30
C LYS A 355 23.13 16.80 12.24
N GLN A 356 22.66 16.71 13.48
CA GLN A 356 23.23 15.82 14.48
C GLN A 356 22.89 14.35 14.22
N THR A 357 21.64 14.05 13.85
CA THR A 357 21.19 12.69 13.54
C THR A 357 21.75 12.19 12.22
N ASP A 358 21.86 13.05 11.20
CA ASP A 358 22.51 12.76 9.92
C ASP A 358 24.00 12.40 10.10
N ALA A 359 24.72 13.10 10.98
CA ALA A 359 26.11 12.75 11.31
C ALA A 359 26.23 11.37 11.99
N LEU A 360 25.28 10.99 12.84
CA LEU A 360 25.25 9.66 13.48
C LEU A 360 24.85 8.56 12.48
N GLN A 361 23.93 8.86 11.56
CA GLN A 361 23.60 7.98 10.44
C GLN A 361 24.85 7.71 9.59
N GLY A 362 25.58 8.75 9.19
CA GLY A 362 26.82 8.59 8.41
C GLY A 362 27.92 7.84 9.16
N LEU A 363 28.01 7.99 10.48
CA LEU A 363 28.91 7.17 11.31
C LEU A 363 28.49 5.69 11.29
N ALA A 364 27.21 5.39 11.50
CA ALA A 364 26.69 4.03 11.48
C ALA A 364 26.87 3.38 10.10
N GLU A 365 26.63 4.11 9.02
CA GLU A 365 26.87 3.66 7.64
C GLU A 365 28.34 3.34 7.39
N ALA A 366 29.26 4.21 7.81
CA ALA A 366 30.71 3.96 7.67
C ALA A 366 31.16 2.72 8.44
N ILE A 367 30.64 2.51 9.66
CA ILE A 367 30.91 1.30 10.45
C ILE A 367 30.33 0.06 9.77
N LEU A 368 29.11 0.15 9.23
CA LEU A 368 28.46 -0.97 8.57
C LEU A 368 29.22 -1.41 7.31
N ASN A 369 29.68 -0.44 6.51
CA ASN A 369 30.49 -0.70 5.32
C ASN A 369 31.81 -1.38 5.69
N ASP A 370 32.54 -0.87 6.70
CA ASP A 370 33.78 -1.50 7.18
C ASP A 370 33.54 -2.93 7.68
N LEU A 371 32.56 -3.13 8.56
CA LEU A 371 32.19 -4.46 9.08
C LEU A 371 31.78 -5.44 7.96
N THR A 372 31.14 -4.95 6.90
CA THR A 372 30.72 -5.81 5.78
C THR A 372 31.90 -6.22 4.90
N GLU A 373 32.95 -5.40 4.82
CA GLU A 373 34.19 -5.71 4.10
C GLU A 373 35.13 -6.65 4.87
N GLN A 374 35.04 -6.66 6.21
CA GLN A 374 35.87 -7.53 7.04
C GLN A 374 35.55 -9.02 6.78
N THR A 375 36.48 -9.75 6.16
CA THR A 375 36.34 -11.19 5.89
C THR A 375 37.52 -12.01 6.44
N ALA A 376 37.20 -13.21 6.91
CA ALA A 376 38.09 -14.36 7.17
C ALA A 376 39.10 -14.34 8.34
N LYS A 377 39.24 -13.28 9.15
CA LYS A 377 40.23 -13.25 10.26
C LYS A 377 39.67 -13.09 11.68
N GLN A 378 38.36 -12.96 11.85
CA GLN A 378 37.74 -12.65 13.15
C GLN A 378 36.57 -13.59 13.45
N ASP A 379 36.17 -13.63 14.73
CA ASP A 379 35.03 -14.39 15.23
C ASP A 379 33.74 -13.98 14.47
N ILE A 380 33.25 -14.91 13.64
CA ILE A 380 32.10 -14.71 12.74
C ILE A 380 30.85 -14.35 13.53
N VAL A 381 30.66 -14.91 14.73
CA VAL A 381 29.47 -14.66 15.56
C VAL A 381 29.47 -13.21 16.04
N ARG A 382 30.62 -12.72 16.52
CA ARG A 382 30.78 -11.33 16.96
C ARG A 382 30.63 -10.36 15.80
N LEU A 383 31.23 -10.65 14.65
CA LEU A 383 31.10 -9.84 13.45
C LEU A 383 29.64 -9.72 13.01
N HIS A 384 28.92 -10.83 12.93
CA HIS A 384 27.50 -10.86 12.58
C HIS A 384 26.64 -10.08 13.57
N ARG A 385 26.90 -10.22 14.87
CA ARG A 385 26.21 -9.43 15.90
C ARG A 385 26.47 -7.94 15.71
N SER A 386 27.73 -7.54 15.51
CA SER A 386 28.08 -6.15 15.28
C SER A 386 27.43 -5.57 14.02
N ILE A 387 27.36 -6.33 12.92
CA ILE A 387 26.65 -5.92 11.70
C ILE A 387 25.18 -5.64 11.98
N ILE A 388 24.49 -6.55 12.70
CA ILE A 388 23.06 -6.40 13.00
C ILE A 388 22.83 -5.18 13.90
N VAL A 389 23.62 -5.02 14.97
CA VAL A 389 23.50 -3.87 15.88
C VAL A 389 23.76 -2.56 15.15
N THR A 390 24.82 -2.48 14.34
CA THR A 390 25.10 -1.29 13.52
C THR A 390 23.98 -1.02 12.53
N SER A 391 23.45 -2.04 11.85
CA SER A 391 22.38 -1.87 10.88
C SER A 391 21.08 -1.39 11.52
N ARG A 392 20.74 -1.85 12.73
CA ARG A 392 19.60 -1.32 13.50
C ARG A 392 19.79 0.13 13.90
N ALA A 393 20.99 0.48 14.40
CA ALA A 393 21.31 1.85 14.78
C ALA A 393 21.27 2.78 13.56
N MET A 394 21.80 2.34 12.42
CA MET A 394 21.71 3.05 11.15
C MET A 394 20.25 3.31 10.76
N GLY A 395 19.39 2.29 10.83
CA GLY A 395 17.96 2.43 10.53
C GLY A 395 17.22 3.40 11.45
N TYR A 396 17.55 3.38 12.75
CA TYR A 396 17.02 4.34 13.71
C TYR A 396 17.44 5.77 13.37
N PHE A 397 18.74 6.02 13.13
CA PHE A 397 19.23 7.36 12.79
C PHE A 397 18.77 7.83 11.41
N GLU A 398 18.62 6.94 10.44
CA GLU A 398 18.02 7.24 9.13
C GLU A 398 16.57 7.74 9.29
N ASN A 399 15.75 7.04 10.10
CA ASN A 399 14.38 7.47 10.38
C ASN A 399 14.34 8.83 11.10
N MET A 400 15.16 9.01 12.13
CA MET A 400 15.22 10.28 12.88
C MET A 400 15.76 11.43 12.01
N SER A 401 16.78 11.20 11.19
CA SER A 401 17.30 12.18 10.23
C SER A 401 16.22 12.60 9.24
N LYS A 402 15.48 11.63 8.67
CA LYS A 402 14.36 11.90 7.76
C LYS A 402 13.25 12.70 8.45
N LEU A 403 12.88 12.35 9.69
CA LEU A 403 11.90 13.08 10.50
C LEU A 403 12.32 14.54 10.67
N TRP A 404 13.52 14.80 11.16
CA TRP A 404 13.98 16.16 11.44
C TRP A 404 14.19 16.98 10.17
N ARG A 405 14.62 16.34 9.08
CA ARG A 405 14.68 16.97 7.75
C ARG A 405 13.32 17.48 7.33
N LEU A 406 12.28 16.64 7.41
CA LEU A 406 10.91 17.03 7.05
C LEU A 406 10.32 18.06 8.02
N ALA A 407 10.59 17.93 9.33
CA ALA A 407 10.14 18.89 10.33
C ALA A 407 10.73 20.29 10.09
N ALA A 408 11.98 20.37 9.61
CA ALA A 408 12.67 21.61 9.30
C ALA A 408 12.22 22.28 7.98
N LEU A 409 11.59 21.53 7.07
CA LEU A 409 11.06 22.08 5.81
C LEU A 409 9.77 22.88 6.06
N GLU A 410 9.68 24.04 5.44
CA GLU A 410 8.43 24.83 5.41
C GLU A 410 7.48 24.30 4.33
N GLN A 411 8.01 23.93 3.18
CA GLN A 411 7.25 23.43 2.04
C GLN A 411 7.95 22.25 1.37
N SER A 412 7.14 21.40 0.72
CA SER A 412 7.55 20.33 -0.18
C SER A 412 6.57 20.30 -1.36
N SER A 413 7.06 20.23 -2.60
CA SER A 413 6.21 20.28 -3.79
C SER A 413 5.26 21.50 -3.83
N GLY A 414 5.72 22.65 -3.33
CA GLY A 414 4.93 23.89 -3.27
C GLY A 414 3.76 23.89 -2.28
N ALA A 415 3.65 22.87 -1.42
CA ALA A 415 2.66 22.77 -0.35
C ALA A 415 3.34 22.61 1.02
N PRO A 416 2.68 22.99 2.13
CA PRO A 416 3.26 22.79 3.45
C PRO A 416 3.42 21.31 3.79
N VAL A 417 4.36 21.02 4.71
CA VAL A 417 4.48 19.70 5.34
C VAL A 417 3.56 19.69 6.56
N SER A 418 2.60 18.77 6.61
CA SER A 418 1.77 18.58 7.80
C SER A 418 2.62 18.05 8.95
N LYS A 419 2.48 18.66 10.13
CA LYS A 419 3.29 18.36 11.31
C LYS A 419 2.35 18.26 12.51
N TRP A 420 2.48 17.20 13.29
CA TRP A 420 1.71 17.06 14.53
C TRP A 420 2.46 16.24 15.57
N LEU A 421 2.09 16.46 16.82
CA LEU A 421 2.55 15.70 17.96
C LEU A 421 1.46 14.72 18.37
N SER A 422 1.83 13.53 18.85
CA SER A 422 0.88 12.60 19.46
C SER A 422 1.46 11.94 20.70
N ARG A 423 0.64 11.74 21.73
CA ARG A 423 1.00 11.01 22.94
C ARG A 423 0.18 9.72 23.02
N ARG A 424 0.87 8.58 23.06
CA ARG A 424 0.26 7.25 23.22
C ARG A 424 0.61 6.72 24.60
N TYR A 425 -0.33 6.04 25.24
CA TYR A 425 -0.15 5.46 26.57
C TYR A 425 -0.08 3.94 26.46
N GLU A 426 1.10 3.36 26.70
CA GLU A 426 1.31 1.92 26.72
C GLU A 426 1.80 1.49 28.11
N LYS A 427 1.12 0.54 28.75
CA LYS A 427 1.54 -0.05 30.04
C LYS A 427 1.93 1.00 31.11
N ASN A 428 1.13 2.07 31.26
CA ASN A 428 1.37 3.23 32.14
C ASN A 428 2.60 4.10 31.80
N GLN A 429 3.21 3.93 30.63
CA GLN A 429 4.25 4.84 30.13
C GLN A 429 3.67 5.73 29.03
N SER A 430 3.96 7.03 29.12
CA SER A 430 3.62 7.98 28.06
C SER A 430 4.74 7.93 27.01
N ARG A 431 4.38 7.60 25.77
CA ARG A 431 5.27 7.67 24.61
C ARG A 431 4.87 8.86 23.76
N PHE A 432 5.86 9.67 23.40
CA PHE A 432 5.64 10.90 22.69
C PHE A 432 6.21 10.80 21.28
N PHE A 433 5.44 11.20 20.27
CA PHE A 433 5.79 11.06 18.88
C PHE A 433 5.64 12.38 18.14
N MET A 434 6.53 12.61 17.19
CA MET A 434 6.42 13.66 16.17
C MET A 434 6.15 13.00 14.83
N HIS A 435 5.26 13.60 14.08
CA HIS A 435 4.88 13.14 12.75
C HIS A 435 5.07 14.25 11.73
N CYS A 436 5.56 13.89 10.55
CA CYS A 436 5.72 14.78 9.42
C CYS A 436 5.23 14.09 8.15
N ALA A 437 4.32 14.73 7.41
CA ALA A 437 3.80 14.20 6.15
C ALA A 437 3.71 15.32 5.11
N GLY A 438 4.33 15.11 3.93
CA GLY A 438 4.20 16.03 2.81
C GLY A 438 2.77 16.01 2.25
N ILE A 439 2.13 17.17 2.07
CA ILE A 439 0.76 17.21 1.52
C ILE A 439 0.76 16.86 0.03
N ARG A 440 1.78 17.34 -0.70
CA ARG A 440 2.01 17.09 -2.12
C ARG A 440 3.31 16.34 -2.35
N VAL A 441 3.30 15.50 -3.37
CA VAL A 441 4.34 14.51 -3.66
C VAL A 441 4.78 14.55 -5.13
N SER A 442 4.38 15.58 -5.87
CA SER A 442 4.62 15.71 -7.29
C SER A 442 6.10 15.84 -7.63
N GLU A 443 6.89 16.57 -6.83
CA GLU A 443 8.34 16.66 -7.04
C GLU A 443 9.02 15.32 -6.79
N GLN A 444 8.60 14.60 -5.74
CA GLN A 444 9.17 13.30 -5.43
C GLN A 444 8.84 12.26 -6.49
N LEU A 445 7.59 12.21 -6.97
CA LEU A 445 7.23 11.37 -8.12
C LEU A 445 8.03 11.76 -9.37
N GLN A 446 8.28 13.06 -9.58
CA GLN A 446 9.14 13.53 -10.66
C GLN A 446 10.58 13.03 -10.51
N HIS A 447 11.13 13.05 -9.31
CA HIS A 447 12.50 12.63 -9.01
C HIS A 447 12.69 11.11 -8.99
N LEU A 448 11.71 10.34 -8.52
CA LEU A 448 11.81 8.90 -8.37
C LEU A 448 11.38 8.15 -9.64
N LEU A 449 10.32 8.62 -10.31
CA LEU A 449 9.70 7.92 -11.43
C LEU A 449 9.81 8.70 -12.74
N TRP A 450 9.17 9.87 -12.84
CA TRP A 450 8.94 10.52 -14.14
C TRP A 450 10.21 10.98 -14.86
N ARG A 451 11.32 11.21 -14.14
CA ARG A 451 12.63 11.52 -14.75
C ARG A 451 13.49 10.30 -15.02
N ASN A 452 13.33 9.23 -14.25
CA ASN A 452 14.25 8.10 -14.26
C ASN A 452 13.81 7.01 -15.23
N VAL A 453 12.49 6.82 -15.39
CA VAL A 453 11.92 5.85 -16.32
C VAL A 453 11.42 6.61 -17.55
N PRO A 454 11.90 6.29 -18.77
CA PRO A 454 11.56 7.04 -19.98
C PRO A 454 10.05 7.08 -20.27
N HIS A 455 9.40 5.91 -20.22
CA HIS A 455 7.98 5.76 -20.53
C HIS A 455 7.28 4.97 -19.43
N ILE A 456 6.19 5.56 -18.92
CA ILE A 456 5.39 4.96 -17.85
C ILE A 456 3.93 4.97 -18.31
N VAL A 457 3.30 3.80 -18.19
CA VAL A 457 1.87 3.64 -18.42
C VAL A 457 1.17 3.59 -17.08
N ILE A 458 0.27 4.52 -16.83
CA ILE A 458 -0.56 4.58 -15.64
C ILE A 458 -1.98 4.22 -16.06
N THR A 459 -2.52 3.17 -15.45
CA THR A 459 -3.87 2.69 -15.77
C THR A 459 -4.64 2.37 -14.51
N SER A 460 -5.95 2.58 -14.55
CA SER A 460 -6.88 2.22 -13.50
C SER A 460 -8.29 2.19 -14.08
N ALA A 461 -9.22 1.53 -13.36
CA ALA A 461 -10.64 1.60 -13.70
C ALA A 461 -11.19 3.02 -13.58
N THR A 462 -10.63 3.77 -12.63
CA THR A 462 -10.95 5.16 -12.35
C THR A 462 -9.66 5.92 -12.10
N LEU A 463 -9.44 7.00 -12.84
CA LEU A 463 -8.36 7.97 -12.66
C LEU A 463 -8.93 9.40 -12.61
N ARG A 464 -10.05 9.61 -13.29
CA ARG A 464 -10.78 10.87 -13.26
C ARG A 464 -11.60 10.97 -11.99
N SER A 465 -11.74 12.20 -11.54
CA SER A 465 -12.77 12.55 -10.57
C SER A 465 -13.63 13.65 -11.15
N LEU A 466 -14.95 13.56 -10.95
CA LEU A 466 -15.91 14.50 -11.53
C LEU A 466 -15.69 14.70 -13.04
N ASN A 467 -15.41 13.60 -13.76
CA ASN A 467 -15.11 13.55 -15.20
C ASN A 467 -13.85 14.32 -15.66
N SER A 468 -12.94 14.68 -14.74
CA SER A 468 -11.68 15.39 -15.07
C SER A 468 -10.43 14.71 -14.48
N TYR A 469 -9.31 14.81 -15.19
CA TYR A 469 -7.98 14.41 -14.72
C TYR A 469 -7.30 15.48 -13.84
N SER A 470 -7.88 16.68 -13.69
CA SER A 470 -7.23 17.81 -13.02
C SER A 470 -6.65 17.47 -11.66
N ARG A 471 -7.38 16.73 -10.82
CA ARG A 471 -6.89 16.32 -9.50
C ARG A 471 -5.72 15.34 -9.59
N PHE A 472 -5.80 14.37 -10.49
CA PHE A 472 -4.74 13.39 -10.68
C PHE A 472 -3.44 14.06 -11.16
N MET A 473 -3.55 15.00 -12.11
CA MET A 473 -2.44 15.84 -12.57
C MET A 473 -1.85 16.67 -11.43
N GLU A 474 -2.70 17.30 -10.61
CA GLU A 474 -2.28 18.14 -9.48
C GLU A 474 -1.53 17.36 -8.38
N LEU A 475 -1.89 16.09 -8.18
CA LEU A 475 -1.28 15.22 -7.17
C LEU A 475 0.00 14.54 -7.68
N THR A 476 0.03 14.14 -8.96
CA THR A 476 1.16 13.41 -9.55
C THR A 476 2.23 14.30 -10.17
N GLY A 477 1.89 15.52 -10.56
CA GLY A 477 2.75 16.41 -11.34
C GLY A 477 2.74 16.15 -12.85
N LEU A 478 1.98 15.15 -13.33
CA LEU A 478 1.85 14.87 -14.75
C LEU A 478 1.10 15.98 -15.48
N SER A 479 1.54 16.30 -16.69
CA SER A 479 0.96 17.41 -17.47
C SER A 479 1.11 17.22 -18.97
N GLU A 480 0.08 17.63 -19.71
CA GLU A 480 0.13 17.68 -21.18
C GLU A 480 1.25 18.60 -21.69
N LYS A 481 1.65 19.62 -20.89
CA LYS A 481 2.79 20.49 -21.20
C LYS A 481 4.13 19.75 -21.20
N SER A 482 4.23 18.65 -20.47
CA SER A 482 5.40 17.77 -20.42
C SER A 482 5.28 16.60 -21.40
N ASP A 483 4.35 16.70 -22.37
CA ASP A 483 4.03 15.65 -23.34
C ASP A 483 3.46 14.37 -22.71
N ASP A 484 2.86 14.48 -21.51
CA ASP A 484 2.11 13.38 -20.91
C ASP A 484 0.70 13.32 -21.50
N ARG A 485 0.23 12.11 -21.81
CA ARG A 485 -1.04 11.90 -22.49
C ARG A 485 -2.11 11.36 -21.58
N PHE A 486 -3.33 11.87 -21.71
CA PHE A 486 -4.50 11.45 -20.92
C PHE A 486 -5.57 10.88 -21.85
N VAL A 487 -5.90 9.60 -21.67
CA VAL A 487 -6.84 8.87 -22.53
C VAL A 487 -7.93 8.23 -21.68
N THR A 488 -9.19 8.49 -22.01
CA THR A 488 -10.33 7.83 -21.38
C THR A 488 -10.97 6.85 -22.37
N LEU A 489 -11.10 5.59 -21.97
CA LEU A 489 -11.81 4.58 -22.75
C LEU A 489 -13.28 4.50 -22.33
N SER A 490 -14.15 4.23 -23.29
CA SER A 490 -15.57 3.95 -23.02
C SER A 490 -15.73 2.60 -22.34
N SER A 491 -16.65 2.51 -21.37
CA SER A 491 -17.04 1.22 -20.81
C SER A 491 -17.70 0.35 -21.88
N PRO A 492 -17.40 -0.96 -21.96
CA PRO A 492 -18.03 -1.86 -22.93
C PRO A 492 -19.46 -2.29 -22.52
N PHE A 493 -19.95 -1.87 -21.36
CA PHE A 493 -21.19 -2.35 -20.75
C PHE A 493 -22.36 -1.39 -20.90
N ASN A 494 -23.58 -1.95 -20.96
CA ASN A 494 -24.81 -1.17 -21.02
C ASN A 494 -25.47 -1.11 -19.64
N HIS A 495 -25.00 -0.19 -18.82
CA HIS A 495 -25.42 -0.03 -17.42
C HIS A 495 -26.93 0.27 -17.27
N VAL A 496 -27.54 0.93 -18.26
CA VAL A 496 -28.97 1.28 -18.24
C VAL A 496 -29.85 0.04 -18.30
N GLU A 497 -29.45 -0.97 -19.07
CA GLU A 497 -30.19 -2.23 -19.22
C GLU A 497 -29.79 -3.27 -18.18
N GLN A 498 -28.53 -3.25 -17.74
CA GLN A 498 -28.00 -4.27 -16.84
C GLN A 498 -28.37 -4.02 -15.37
N GLY A 499 -28.58 -2.77 -14.95
CA GLY A 499 -28.89 -2.54 -13.54
C GLY A 499 -29.53 -1.20 -13.26
N LYS A 500 -29.75 -0.95 -11.97
CA LYS A 500 -30.37 0.28 -11.48
C LYS A 500 -29.78 0.74 -10.16
N ILE A 501 -29.86 2.04 -9.91
CA ILE A 501 -29.53 2.63 -8.62
C ILE A 501 -30.82 2.80 -7.83
N ILE A 502 -30.82 2.36 -6.58
CA ILE A 502 -31.92 2.53 -5.63
C ILE A 502 -31.44 3.48 -4.54
N ILE A 503 -32.16 4.58 -4.36
CA ILE A 503 -31.91 5.53 -3.26
C ILE A 503 -33.18 5.54 -2.40
N PRO A 504 -33.25 4.72 -1.32
CA PRO A 504 -34.42 4.68 -0.46
C PRO A 504 -34.71 6.05 0.16
N LYS A 505 -35.98 6.34 0.42
CA LYS A 505 -36.41 7.57 1.08
C LYS A 505 -36.13 7.54 2.58
N MET A 506 -34.85 7.68 2.94
CA MET A 506 -34.37 7.75 4.33
C MET A 506 -34.91 8.98 5.06
N GLU A 507 -35.37 8.79 6.31
CA GLU A 507 -35.80 9.90 7.15
C GLU A 507 -34.57 10.71 7.60
N TYR A 508 -33.51 10.01 7.98
CA TYR A 508 -32.29 10.61 8.51
C TYR A 508 -31.17 10.74 7.45
N GLU A 509 -30.40 11.85 7.49
CA GLU A 509 -29.11 11.91 6.79
C GLU A 509 -28.05 11.14 7.60
N PRO A 510 -27.02 10.53 6.98
CA PRO A 510 -25.97 9.82 7.71
C PRO A 510 -24.93 10.78 8.32
N THR A 511 -25.36 11.59 9.29
CA THR A 511 -24.50 12.50 10.08
C THR A 511 -24.07 11.84 11.38
N ILE A 512 -23.07 12.39 12.08
CA ILE A 512 -22.60 11.86 13.37
C ILE A 512 -23.73 11.76 14.40
N ASN A 513 -24.64 12.74 14.43
CA ASN A 513 -25.70 12.80 15.43
C ASN A 513 -26.86 11.85 15.16
N THR A 514 -27.00 11.40 13.91
CA THR A 514 -28.12 10.57 13.42
C THR A 514 -27.65 9.22 12.89
N GLU A 515 -26.41 8.83 13.22
CA GLU A 515 -25.79 7.62 12.68
C GLU A 515 -26.51 6.36 13.18
N ALA A 516 -26.96 6.34 14.43
CA ALA A 516 -27.65 5.19 15.02
C ALA A 516 -29.02 4.95 14.36
N GLU A 517 -29.82 6.01 14.22
CA GLU A 517 -31.14 5.95 13.59
C GLU A 517 -31.02 5.60 12.10
N HIS A 518 -30.03 6.17 11.41
CA HIS A 518 -29.74 5.86 10.02
C HIS A 518 -29.34 4.39 9.81
N LEU A 519 -28.50 3.83 10.68
CA LEU A 519 -28.11 2.41 10.63
C LEU A 519 -29.30 1.49 10.92
N ALA A 520 -30.19 1.87 11.84
CA ALA A 520 -31.42 1.13 12.10
C ALA A 520 -32.33 1.10 10.86
N GLU A 521 -32.56 2.24 10.20
CA GLU A 521 -33.32 2.31 8.94
C GLU A 521 -32.69 1.46 7.83
N MET A 522 -31.37 1.57 7.67
CA MET A 522 -30.61 0.78 6.71
C MET A 522 -30.79 -0.73 6.97
N ALA A 523 -30.74 -1.16 8.24
CA ALA A 523 -30.90 -2.55 8.63
C ALA A 523 -32.31 -3.08 8.34
N VAL A 524 -33.35 -2.27 8.57
CA VAL A 524 -34.74 -2.64 8.24
C VAL A 524 -34.91 -2.86 6.74
N PHE A 525 -34.43 -1.93 5.92
CA PHE A 525 -34.52 -2.05 4.47
C PHE A 525 -33.66 -3.21 3.95
N PHE A 526 -32.42 -3.36 4.45
CA PHE A 526 -31.55 -4.48 4.10
C PHE A 526 -32.20 -5.83 4.40
N ARG A 527 -32.78 -5.98 5.61
CA ARG A 527 -33.45 -7.21 6.03
C ARG A 527 -34.61 -7.56 5.10
N GLU A 528 -35.45 -6.59 4.75
CA GLU A 528 -36.56 -6.82 3.86
C GLU A 528 -36.07 -7.30 2.48
N GLN A 529 -35.05 -6.65 1.91
CA GLN A 529 -34.45 -7.03 0.62
C GLN A 529 -33.81 -8.42 0.68
N PHE A 530 -33.05 -8.70 1.73
CA PHE A 530 -32.34 -9.96 1.88
C PHE A 530 -33.30 -11.13 2.11
N THR A 531 -34.38 -10.92 2.86
CA THR A 531 -35.39 -11.97 3.14
C THR A 531 -36.26 -12.28 1.92
N LYS A 532 -36.48 -11.32 1.01
CA LYS A 532 -37.16 -11.55 -0.29
C LYS A 532 -36.41 -12.58 -1.15
N ASN A 533 -35.11 -12.77 -0.90
CA ASN A 533 -34.27 -13.77 -1.54
C ASN A 533 -34.25 -13.67 -3.08
N THR A 534 -34.49 -12.46 -3.62
CA THR A 534 -34.40 -12.16 -5.05
C THR A 534 -32.95 -12.12 -5.53
N HIS A 535 -32.02 -11.78 -4.63
CA HIS A 535 -30.59 -11.70 -4.87
C HIS A 535 -29.86 -12.70 -3.99
N ARG A 536 -29.04 -13.57 -4.60
CA ARG A 536 -28.24 -14.57 -3.87
C ARG A 536 -26.88 -14.02 -3.43
N GLY A 537 -26.22 -13.27 -4.32
CA GLY A 537 -24.94 -12.62 -4.06
C GLY A 537 -25.12 -11.16 -3.66
N VAL A 538 -24.82 -10.85 -2.40
CA VAL A 538 -24.98 -9.50 -1.84
C VAL A 538 -23.64 -8.99 -1.29
N LEU A 539 -23.35 -7.71 -1.51
CA LEU A 539 -22.21 -7.01 -0.93
C LEU A 539 -22.67 -5.76 -0.16
N VAL A 540 -22.22 -5.59 1.07
CA VAL A 540 -22.51 -4.41 1.91
C VAL A 540 -21.20 -3.69 2.24
N LEU A 541 -21.13 -2.41 1.89
CA LEU A 541 -19.94 -1.57 2.00
C LEU A 541 -20.16 -0.44 3.01
N PHE A 542 -19.24 -0.35 3.98
CA PHE A 542 -19.19 0.68 4.99
C PHE A 542 -17.94 1.56 4.85
N SER A 543 -18.06 2.83 5.24
CA SER A 543 -16.94 3.78 5.24
C SER A 543 -16.14 3.78 6.55
N SER A 544 -16.64 3.13 7.61
CA SER A 544 -15.96 3.03 8.91
C SER A 544 -16.32 1.73 9.63
N GLN A 545 -15.37 1.21 10.41
CA GLN A 545 -15.57 0.02 11.24
C GLN A 545 -16.70 0.22 12.26
N ARG A 546 -16.76 1.40 12.89
CA ARG A 546 -17.84 1.78 13.82
C ARG A 546 -19.23 1.60 13.21
N ALA A 547 -19.44 2.04 11.97
CA ALA A 547 -20.74 1.92 11.30
C ALA A 547 -21.06 0.48 10.92
N MET A 548 -20.05 -0.28 10.49
CA MET A 548 -20.19 -1.71 10.19
C MET A 548 -20.61 -2.51 11.45
N GLU A 549 -19.94 -2.28 12.58
CA GLU A 549 -20.28 -2.92 13.85
C GLU A 549 -21.68 -2.53 14.33
N GLY A 550 -22.03 -1.23 14.28
CA GLY A 550 -23.37 -0.76 14.63
C GLY A 550 -24.47 -1.38 13.75
N PHE A 551 -24.23 -1.55 12.45
CA PHE A 551 -25.15 -2.28 11.57
C PHE A 551 -25.28 -3.76 11.96
N LEU A 552 -24.17 -4.45 12.22
CA LEU A 552 -24.15 -5.85 12.60
C LEU A 552 -24.95 -6.11 13.88
N GLU A 553 -25.05 -5.13 14.78
CA GLU A 553 -25.90 -5.24 15.97
C GLU A 553 -27.40 -5.37 15.65
N HIS A 554 -27.86 -4.76 14.56
CA HIS A 554 -29.27 -4.81 14.12
C HIS A 554 -29.61 -6.05 13.28
N VAL A 555 -28.62 -6.82 12.84
CA VAL A 555 -28.78 -8.02 11.98
C VAL A 555 -28.17 -9.29 12.58
N LYS A 556 -28.06 -9.37 13.91
CA LYS A 556 -27.45 -10.50 14.64
C LYS A 556 -28.07 -11.85 14.30
N ASP A 557 -29.36 -11.89 14.04
CA ASP A 557 -30.10 -13.10 13.68
C ASP A 557 -29.70 -13.66 12.29
N LEU A 558 -29.19 -12.80 11.40
CA LEU A 558 -28.72 -13.19 10.06
C LEU A 558 -27.24 -13.63 10.06
N ARG A 559 -26.56 -13.61 11.22
CA ARG A 559 -25.09 -13.74 11.34
C ARG A 559 -24.47 -14.92 10.59
N LEU A 560 -25.15 -16.08 10.53
CA LEU A 560 -24.65 -17.26 9.83
C LEU A 560 -24.51 -17.06 8.31
N GLN A 561 -25.35 -16.20 7.72
CA GLN A 561 -25.37 -15.89 6.29
C GLN A 561 -24.41 -14.75 5.92
N LEU A 562 -23.92 -14.00 6.92
CA LEU A 562 -23.02 -12.86 6.77
C LEU A 562 -21.56 -13.28 6.85
N LEU A 563 -20.78 -12.89 5.85
CA LEU A 563 -19.33 -13.08 5.76
C LEU A 563 -18.67 -11.72 6.00
N VAL A 564 -18.24 -11.48 7.24
CA VAL A 564 -17.79 -10.16 7.69
C VAL A 564 -16.26 -10.04 7.57
N GLN A 565 -15.80 -8.93 7.00
CA GLN A 565 -14.39 -8.60 6.96
C GLN A 565 -13.79 -8.56 8.38
N GLY A 566 -12.70 -9.29 8.56
CA GLY A 566 -12.01 -9.44 9.85
C GLY A 566 -12.19 -10.83 10.47
N ASP A 567 -13.29 -11.53 10.17
CA ASP A 567 -13.52 -12.90 10.66
C ASP A 567 -12.49 -13.89 10.09
N GLN A 568 -12.15 -13.73 8.81
CA GLN A 568 -11.23 -14.57 8.07
C GLN A 568 -10.43 -13.74 7.05
N PRO A 569 -9.30 -14.25 6.54
CA PRO A 569 -8.63 -13.66 5.40
C PRO A 569 -9.61 -13.46 4.24
N ARG A 570 -9.50 -12.31 3.58
CA ARG A 570 -10.42 -11.86 2.53
C ARG A 570 -10.67 -12.91 1.44
N TYR A 571 -9.64 -13.61 0.99
CA TYR A 571 -9.77 -14.63 -0.06
C TYR A 571 -10.68 -15.80 0.37
N ARG A 572 -10.63 -16.21 1.65
CA ARG A 572 -11.50 -17.26 2.21
C ARG A 572 -12.95 -16.84 2.30
N LEU A 573 -13.20 -15.57 2.66
CA LEU A 573 -14.56 -15.01 2.66
C LEU A 573 -15.14 -15.06 1.24
N VAL A 574 -14.36 -14.69 0.23
CA VAL A 574 -14.78 -14.76 -1.18
C VAL A 574 -15.01 -16.20 -1.65
N GLU A 575 -14.12 -17.12 -1.29
CA GLU A 575 -14.26 -18.56 -1.61
C GLU A 575 -15.56 -19.13 -1.02
N THR A 576 -15.78 -18.93 0.28
CA THR A 576 -17.00 -19.36 1.00
C THR A 576 -18.26 -18.74 0.40
N HIS A 577 -18.19 -17.47 -0.02
CA HIS A 577 -19.29 -16.79 -0.68
C HIS A 577 -19.67 -17.45 -2.01
N CYS A 578 -18.67 -17.73 -2.85
CA CYS A 578 -18.89 -18.38 -4.13
C CYS A 578 -19.44 -19.80 -3.96
N GLU A 579 -18.93 -20.56 -2.98
CA GLU A 579 -19.42 -21.90 -2.64
C GLU A 579 -20.90 -21.90 -2.24
N ARG A 580 -21.31 -20.97 -1.37
CA ARG A 580 -22.72 -20.83 -0.94
C ARG A 580 -23.64 -20.54 -2.12
N ILE A 581 -23.23 -19.61 -3.00
CA ILE A 581 -24.02 -19.24 -4.18
C ILE A 581 -24.13 -20.41 -5.17
N ASN A 582 -23.04 -21.16 -5.38
CA ASN A 582 -23.05 -22.37 -6.20
C ASN A 582 -23.97 -23.45 -5.63
N GLN A 583 -24.14 -23.51 -4.30
CA GLN A 583 -25.10 -24.39 -3.62
C GLN A 583 -26.54 -23.84 -3.62
N GLY A 584 -26.79 -22.71 -4.29
CA GLY A 584 -28.10 -22.05 -4.34
C GLY A 584 -28.49 -21.32 -3.04
N GLN A 585 -27.55 -21.14 -2.12
CA GLN A 585 -27.76 -20.42 -0.87
C GLN A 585 -27.42 -18.94 -1.04
N SER A 586 -28.12 -18.08 -0.31
CA SER A 586 -27.83 -16.65 -0.28
C SER A 586 -26.68 -16.34 0.67
N SER A 587 -25.83 -15.41 0.25
CA SER A 587 -24.64 -15.02 0.99
C SER A 587 -24.42 -13.51 0.87
N ALA A 588 -24.11 -12.88 1.99
CA ALA A 588 -23.80 -11.46 2.03
C ALA A 588 -22.36 -11.25 2.52
N LEU A 589 -21.53 -10.61 1.69
CA LEU A 589 -20.21 -10.11 2.08
C LEU A 589 -20.38 -8.74 2.73
N ILE A 590 -19.82 -8.54 3.92
CA ILE A 590 -19.85 -7.26 4.63
C ILE A 590 -18.41 -6.78 4.80
N GLY A 591 -18.10 -5.58 4.30
CA GLY A 591 -16.74 -5.08 4.37
C GLY A 591 -16.62 -3.55 4.34
N LEU A 592 -15.40 -3.10 4.57
CA LEU A 592 -15.00 -1.70 4.47
C LEU A 592 -14.56 -1.37 3.03
N GLN A 593 -13.95 -0.20 2.84
CA GLN A 593 -13.40 0.25 1.54
C GLN A 593 -12.50 -0.80 0.87
N SER A 594 -11.78 -1.63 1.64
CA SER A 594 -10.95 -2.68 1.04
C SER A 594 -11.75 -3.71 0.22
N PHE A 595 -13.04 -3.93 0.51
CA PHE A 595 -13.93 -4.78 -0.31
C PHE A 595 -14.48 -4.02 -1.53
N ALA A 596 -14.46 -2.69 -1.49
CA ALA A 596 -14.80 -1.84 -2.63
C ALA A 596 -13.73 -1.88 -3.74
N GLU A 597 -12.56 -2.49 -3.49
CA GLU A 597 -11.45 -2.59 -4.45
C GLU A 597 -10.95 -4.03 -4.56
N GLY A 598 -10.67 -4.54 -5.76
CA GLY A 598 -10.11 -5.90 -5.94
C GLY A 598 -11.08 -7.09 -5.74
N LEU A 599 -12.39 -6.89 -5.61
CA LEU A 599 -13.37 -7.99 -5.78
C LEU A 599 -13.73 -8.15 -7.27
N ASP A 600 -13.62 -9.37 -7.80
CA ASP A 600 -14.08 -9.77 -9.14
C ASP A 600 -15.16 -10.84 -9.04
N LEU A 601 -16.39 -10.42 -8.70
CA LEU A 601 -17.58 -11.27 -8.64
C LEU A 601 -18.47 -10.97 -9.85
N LYS A 602 -18.83 -11.99 -10.63
CA LYS A 602 -19.57 -11.85 -11.90
C LYS A 602 -20.93 -12.55 -11.83
N GLY A 603 -21.93 -11.99 -12.50
CA GLY A 603 -23.28 -12.56 -12.58
C GLY A 603 -23.89 -12.81 -11.20
N GLU A 604 -24.40 -14.03 -10.99
CA GLU A 604 -25.05 -14.48 -9.75
C GLU A 604 -24.19 -14.28 -8.49
N TYR A 605 -22.85 -14.25 -8.63
CA TYR A 605 -21.95 -14.03 -7.50
C TYR A 605 -22.12 -12.64 -6.86
N LEU A 606 -22.63 -11.64 -7.60
CA LEU A 606 -22.93 -10.34 -7.03
C LEU A 606 -24.01 -9.62 -7.84
N THR A 607 -25.24 -9.62 -7.32
CA THR A 607 -26.40 -8.98 -7.96
C THR A 607 -26.98 -7.82 -7.14
N GLN A 608 -26.53 -7.62 -5.90
CA GLN A 608 -26.96 -6.48 -5.08
C GLN A 608 -25.79 -5.87 -4.30
N VAL A 609 -25.59 -4.57 -4.45
CA VAL A 609 -24.54 -3.80 -3.74
C VAL A 609 -25.20 -2.76 -2.85
N HIS A 610 -24.94 -2.82 -1.55
CA HIS A 610 -25.42 -1.90 -0.53
C HIS A 610 -24.30 -0.96 -0.11
N ILE A 611 -24.52 0.35 -0.25
CA ILE A 611 -23.57 1.39 0.12
C ILE A 611 -24.18 2.21 1.26
N HIS A 612 -23.63 2.07 2.47
CA HIS A 612 -24.14 2.73 3.66
C HIS A 612 -24.18 4.27 3.53
N LYS A 613 -23.06 4.88 3.12
CA LYS A 613 -22.98 6.33 2.93
C LYS A 613 -21.90 6.72 1.94
N ILE A 614 -21.97 7.96 1.44
CA ILE A 614 -20.89 8.57 0.65
C ILE A 614 -19.63 8.64 1.52
N ALA A 615 -18.55 7.98 1.06
CA ALA A 615 -17.29 7.91 1.77
C ALA A 615 -16.46 9.19 1.57
N PHE A 616 -16.78 10.22 2.37
CA PHE A 616 -15.94 11.41 2.50
C PHE A 616 -14.67 11.11 3.30
N PRO A 617 -13.56 11.80 2.99
CA PRO A 617 -12.33 11.66 3.77
C PRO A 617 -12.54 12.09 5.24
N PRO A 618 -11.84 11.47 6.19
CA PRO A 618 -12.00 11.76 7.61
C PRO A 618 -11.53 13.18 7.94
N VAL A 619 -12.44 13.99 8.48
CA VAL A 619 -12.17 15.39 8.87
C VAL A 619 -11.23 15.54 10.06
N THR A 620 -10.87 14.44 10.72
CA THR A 620 -9.94 14.39 11.86
C THR A 620 -8.50 14.12 11.44
N ASN A 621 -8.24 13.73 10.18
CA ASN A 621 -6.89 13.40 9.75
C ASN A 621 -6.04 14.69 9.64
N PRO A 622 -4.89 14.78 10.35
CA PRO A 622 -4.02 15.96 10.35
C PRO A 622 -3.59 16.46 8.98
N VAL A 623 -3.29 15.53 8.06
CA VAL A 623 -2.87 15.84 6.68
C VAL A 623 -4.02 16.48 5.92
N ILE A 624 -5.23 15.94 6.06
CA ILE A 624 -6.43 16.46 5.41
C ILE A 624 -6.76 17.87 5.90
N ILE A 625 -6.67 18.10 7.22
CA ILE A 625 -6.88 19.42 7.83
C ILE A 625 -5.85 20.42 7.30
N THR A 626 -4.57 20.06 7.31
CA THR A 626 -3.48 20.94 6.86
C THR A 626 -3.63 21.28 5.38
N GLU A 627 -3.96 20.31 4.54
CA GLU A 627 -4.24 20.55 3.11
C GLU A 627 -5.45 21.46 2.94
N GLY A 628 -6.51 21.25 3.73
CA GLY A 628 -7.69 22.11 3.70
C GLY A 628 -7.35 23.56 4.05
N ASP A 629 -6.55 23.81 5.08
CA ASP A 629 -6.14 25.16 5.46
C ASP A 629 -5.20 25.80 4.44
N TRP A 630 -4.30 25.02 3.83
CA TRP A 630 -3.48 25.50 2.72
C TRP A 630 -4.34 25.87 1.49
N LEU A 631 -5.32 25.04 1.12
CA LEU A 631 -6.24 25.35 0.03
C LEU A 631 -7.04 26.63 0.30
N LYS A 632 -7.49 26.86 1.55
CA LYS A 632 -8.12 28.12 1.95
C LYS A 632 -7.17 29.31 1.76
N SER A 633 -5.88 29.17 2.10
CA SER A 633 -4.87 30.23 1.87
C SER A 633 -4.71 30.59 0.39
N LEU A 634 -4.91 29.61 -0.50
CA LEU A 634 -4.94 29.79 -1.96
C LEU A 634 -6.30 30.26 -2.50
N LYS A 635 -7.25 30.64 -1.64
CA LYS A 635 -8.63 31.00 -2.00
C LYS A 635 -9.39 29.89 -2.74
N ARG A 636 -9.03 28.63 -2.50
CA ARG A 636 -9.72 27.44 -3.03
C ARG A 636 -10.58 26.85 -1.92
N TYR A 637 -11.72 26.27 -2.29
CA TYR A 637 -12.64 25.68 -1.31
C TYR A 637 -12.30 24.20 -1.06
N PRO A 638 -11.89 23.81 0.17
CA PRO A 638 -11.40 22.45 0.44
C PRO A 638 -12.40 21.36 0.10
N PHE A 639 -13.68 21.56 0.40
CA PHE A 639 -14.70 20.57 0.10
C PHE A 639 -14.78 20.27 -1.42
N GLU A 640 -14.63 21.28 -2.28
CA GLU A 640 -14.71 21.12 -3.74
C GLU A 640 -13.47 20.47 -4.34
N VAL A 641 -12.28 20.76 -3.79
CA VAL A 641 -11.00 20.30 -4.34
C VAL A 641 -10.54 19.00 -3.69
N GLN A 642 -10.85 18.79 -2.42
CA GLN A 642 -10.32 17.71 -1.59
C GLN A 642 -11.40 16.69 -1.20
N SER A 643 -12.53 17.09 -0.63
CA SER A 643 -13.51 16.12 -0.11
C SER A 643 -14.39 15.51 -1.19
N LEU A 644 -14.97 16.34 -2.06
CA LEU A 644 -15.91 15.92 -3.10
C LEU A 644 -15.27 15.01 -4.15
N PRO A 645 -14.04 15.28 -4.65
CA PRO A 645 -13.44 14.39 -5.65
C PRO A 645 -13.05 13.02 -5.06
N SER A 646 -12.57 12.96 -3.81
CA SER A 646 -12.34 11.68 -3.12
C SER A 646 -13.64 10.89 -2.94
N ALA A 647 -14.73 11.56 -2.56
CA ALA A 647 -16.04 10.94 -2.46
C ALA A 647 -16.56 10.42 -3.81
N SER A 648 -16.37 11.20 -4.90
CA SER A 648 -16.69 10.77 -6.26
C SER A 648 -15.92 9.51 -6.65
N PHE A 649 -14.63 9.49 -6.38
CA PHE A 649 -13.75 8.36 -6.68
C PHE A 649 -14.21 7.08 -5.98
N ASN A 650 -14.42 7.15 -4.66
CA ASN A 650 -14.87 6.02 -3.85
C ASN A 650 -16.23 5.50 -4.32
N LEU A 651 -17.16 6.40 -4.64
CA LEU A 651 -18.49 6.01 -5.10
C LEU A 651 -18.45 5.27 -6.44
N ILE A 652 -17.61 5.70 -7.39
CA ILE A 652 -17.44 5.00 -8.67
C ILE A 652 -16.85 3.59 -8.44
N GLN A 653 -15.88 3.45 -7.53
CA GLN A 653 -15.29 2.15 -7.20
C GLN A 653 -16.29 1.18 -6.55
N GLN A 654 -17.13 1.69 -5.66
CA GLN A 654 -18.19 0.92 -5.00
C GLN A 654 -19.29 0.52 -5.99
N ALA A 655 -19.79 1.45 -6.80
CA ALA A 655 -20.80 1.18 -7.82
C ALA A 655 -20.29 0.23 -8.91
N GLY A 656 -19.01 0.35 -9.28
CA GLY A 656 -18.35 -0.51 -10.26
C GLY A 656 -18.17 -1.96 -9.82
N ARG A 657 -18.61 -2.34 -8.60
CA ARG A 657 -18.63 -3.74 -8.17
C ARG A 657 -19.75 -4.55 -8.83
N LEU A 658 -20.89 -3.93 -9.15
CA LEU A 658 -22.05 -4.63 -9.71
C LEU A 658 -21.78 -5.14 -11.14
N ILE A 659 -21.35 -4.24 -12.05
CA ILE A 659 -21.23 -4.57 -13.47
C ILE A 659 -19.77 -4.89 -13.84
N ARG A 660 -19.51 -6.19 -14.03
CA ARG A 660 -18.17 -6.76 -14.30
C ARG A 660 -18.07 -7.54 -15.61
N SER A 661 -19.22 -7.93 -16.17
CA SER A 661 -19.36 -8.68 -17.41
C SER A 661 -20.67 -8.30 -18.11
N HIS A 662 -20.87 -8.76 -19.35
CA HIS A 662 -22.13 -8.55 -20.08
C HIS A 662 -23.31 -9.30 -19.45
N GLU A 663 -23.03 -10.33 -18.63
CA GLU A 663 -24.04 -11.15 -17.94
C GLU A 663 -24.38 -10.60 -16.55
N CYS A 664 -23.63 -9.62 -16.04
CA CYS A 664 -23.93 -9.00 -14.76
C CYS A 664 -25.25 -8.24 -14.84
N TYR A 665 -26.06 -8.37 -13.78
CA TYR A 665 -27.27 -7.59 -13.61
C TYR A 665 -27.53 -7.30 -12.13
N GLY A 666 -28.39 -6.33 -11.85
CA GLY A 666 -28.95 -6.13 -10.52
C GLY A 666 -28.98 -4.69 -10.03
N GLU A 667 -28.78 -4.49 -8.72
CA GLU A 667 -29.14 -3.24 -8.05
C GLU A 667 -28.01 -2.67 -7.18
N ILE A 668 -27.85 -1.35 -7.21
CA ILE A 668 -26.96 -0.60 -6.30
C ILE A 668 -27.83 0.22 -5.36
N ILE A 669 -27.94 -0.19 -4.10
CA ILE A 669 -28.70 0.49 -3.07
C ILE A 669 -27.78 1.45 -2.32
N ILE A 670 -28.06 2.76 -2.38
CA ILE A 670 -27.30 3.79 -1.69
C ILE A 670 -28.17 4.43 -0.62
N TYR A 671 -27.82 4.24 0.64
CA TYR A 671 -28.60 4.73 1.79
C TYR A 671 -28.32 6.22 2.12
N ASP A 672 -27.69 6.96 1.22
CA ASP A 672 -27.33 8.36 1.45
C ASP A 672 -28.23 9.32 0.68
N LYS A 673 -29.24 9.87 1.36
CA LYS A 673 -30.18 10.81 0.74
C LYS A 673 -29.52 12.11 0.26
N ARG A 674 -28.29 12.42 0.69
CA ARG A 674 -27.52 13.61 0.25
C ARG A 674 -27.21 13.60 -1.24
N LEU A 675 -27.25 12.43 -1.90
CA LEU A 675 -27.17 12.34 -3.36
C LEU A 675 -28.31 13.08 -4.08
N LEU A 676 -29.46 13.18 -3.45
CA LEU A 676 -30.64 13.86 -3.99
C LEU A 676 -30.87 15.23 -3.33
N THR A 677 -30.58 15.37 -2.04
CA THR A 677 -30.89 16.60 -1.28
C THR A 677 -29.85 17.71 -1.41
N LYS A 678 -28.58 17.39 -1.72
CA LYS A 678 -27.49 18.39 -1.82
C LYS A 678 -27.10 18.65 -3.26
N ASN A 679 -26.71 19.90 -3.57
CA ASN A 679 -26.30 20.32 -4.92
C ASN A 679 -25.14 19.48 -5.50
N TYR A 680 -24.19 19.06 -4.65
CA TYR A 680 -23.08 18.22 -5.09
C TYR A 680 -23.51 16.80 -5.45
N GLY A 681 -24.67 16.33 -4.97
CA GLY A 681 -25.18 14.98 -5.22
C GLY A 681 -25.40 14.71 -6.70
N LYS A 682 -25.95 15.69 -7.45
CA LYS A 682 -26.09 15.61 -8.91
C LYS A 682 -24.74 15.43 -9.62
N ARG A 683 -23.68 16.05 -9.13
CA ARG A 683 -22.33 15.91 -9.70
C ARG A 683 -21.75 14.53 -9.44
N LEU A 684 -21.99 13.96 -8.27
CA LEU A 684 -21.59 12.58 -7.94
C LEU A 684 -22.33 11.57 -8.83
N LEU A 685 -23.65 11.72 -9.00
CA LEU A 685 -24.45 10.86 -9.89
C LEU A 685 -24.01 10.96 -11.35
N ASN A 686 -23.70 12.17 -11.84
CA ASN A 686 -23.20 12.39 -13.20
C ASN A 686 -21.79 11.84 -13.46
N ALA A 687 -21.04 11.50 -12.40
CA ALA A 687 -19.73 10.86 -12.53
C ALA A 687 -19.83 9.33 -12.60
N LEU A 688 -20.98 8.75 -12.23
CA LEU A 688 -21.24 7.33 -12.37
C LEU A 688 -21.68 7.00 -13.80
N PRO A 689 -21.56 5.73 -14.22
CA PRO A 689 -22.28 5.25 -15.39
C PRO A 689 -23.77 5.56 -15.29
N VAL A 690 -24.43 5.75 -16.42
CA VAL A 690 -25.86 6.06 -16.43
C VAL A 690 -26.65 4.83 -15.99
N PHE A 691 -27.34 4.96 -14.86
CA PHE A 691 -28.28 3.96 -14.34
C PHE A 691 -29.65 4.62 -14.14
N PRO A 692 -30.76 3.90 -14.37
CA PRO A 692 -32.08 4.33 -13.89
C PRO A 692 -32.07 4.41 -12.36
N ILE A 693 -32.74 5.45 -11.82
CA ILE A 693 -32.80 5.71 -10.37
C ILE A 693 -34.22 5.46 -9.87
N GLU A 694 -34.36 4.61 -8.86
CA GLU A 694 -35.62 4.35 -8.14
C GLU A 694 -35.55 4.86 -6.70
N GLN A 695 -36.69 5.29 -6.16
CA GLN A 695 -36.81 5.85 -4.80
C GLN A 695 -37.92 5.16 -4.00
N PRO A 696 -37.70 3.92 -3.50
CA PRO A 696 -38.67 3.20 -2.70
C PRO A 696 -38.84 3.84 -1.30
N GLU A 697 -40.02 3.66 -0.72
CA GLU A 697 -40.28 3.98 0.69
C GLU A 697 -39.58 2.96 1.61
N ILE A 698 -39.23 3.38 2.82
CA ILE A 698 -38.67 2.48 3.84
C ILE A 698 -39.83 1.73 4.51
N PRO A 699 -39.71 0.41 4.71
CA PRO A 699 -40.69 -0.36 5.46
C PRO A 699 -40.86 0.21 6.86
N LYS A 700 -42.10 0.46 7.27
CA LYS A 700 -42.38 0.77 8.67
C LYS A 700 -42.15 -0.48 9.51
N ASN A 701 -41.36 -0.39 10.58
CA ASN A 701 -41.14 -1.49 11.51
C ASN A 701 -42.47 -2.12 11.93
N SER A 702 -42.74 -3.35 11.44
CA SER A 702 -43.65 -4.26 12.13
C SER A 702 -42.95 -4.63 13.43
N LYS A 703 -43.36 -3.98 14.52
CA LYS A 703 -42.90 -4.23 15.89
C LYS A 703 -42.91 -5.70 16.24
#